data_AF-A0A4R6KLM7-F1
#
_entry.id   AF-A0A4R6KLM7-F1
#
_cell.length_a   1.000
_cell.length_b   1.000
_cell.length_c   1.000
_cell.angle_alpha   90.00
_cell.angle_beta   90.00
_cell.angle_gamma   90.00
#
_symmetry.space_group_name_H-M   'P 1'
#
loop_
_entity.id
_entity.type
_entity.pdbx_description
1 polymer ?
#
loop_
_entity_poly.entity_id
_entity_poly.type
_entity_poly.pdbx_seq_one_letter_code
_entity_poly.pdbx_strand_id
1 'polypeptide(L)'
;MTETSPDATTGWTRRGFVGTTAVVGTAAAVGISGTPAAHAVPTGTRARLPAFPGAEGAGKWAKGGRGGSVYEVTNLNDSGPGSLREAVSGSDRTVVFRVSGTIELETGLEIAGSNLTIAGQTAPGGGICVSGYGTNVKGSAHDIVIRYLRFRLGDLKAVAGDAFETNVPGSVSPQIRNLIIDHCSFSWAVDECLSPYGNFDVTIQWCIIAEGLALSAHPKSRHGYGGIWGGERNSYHHNLIAHQGGRQPRFGYTENINLEVDHRNNVVYDHGYTSVYGGEWANGINIVGNYYKPGPTTLSDVAPVILSANRGGQWYVAGNQVEGHPDVTAHNRRGIRYPIGGINELARPQPFADEIDTQSAAKAYDAVLANAGATLPRRDAADARIVNDARNGTGRLINSQKEVGGFPVLTQTEAAPDSDHDGIPDWWEKANGLDPNDPSDAQKIAPNGYTYLDNYLNSIVPDPVGNPTVQITGPKHNEVIAGRTAPTLTIEASAAADKGGQLAEVEFFVGDQSIGTATKAPYQAQWKDVADGTYYLTARATDSNGTATQSTSVPVHVNVQAGTPGWTSAAVGKPPLAGSGSISDNVLTIKGSGRIRDRSSNFHYVYRKLQVGGQGSVSQITARLDKLHKVANGLVAGLMIRDSLDPAAPFMFGGIGYGVAGPGSVADDGGMKAQAIRIQTHGAEPSVGPWPWSDDYMDPTKQYWLRLLRRERPQAREVEFEAFISTDKTKWDRFGYERIAMPSPTFYIGFAVDGGKEDNGLVDYGTAQFSNITVEQ
;
A
#
# COMPACT_ATOMS: atom_id res chain seq x y z
N MET A 1 -14.50 -47.41 16.39
CA MET A 1 -15.71 -47.72 17.20
C MET A 1 -16.33 -46.39 17.57
N THR A 2 -17.36 -46.00 16.82
CA THR A 2 -18.79 -45.90 17.24
C THR A 2 -19.07 -44.59 17.97
N GLU A 3 -19.57 -43.58 17.24
CA GLU A 3 -20.93 -42.99 17.37
C GLU A 3 -20.93 -41.83 18.40
N THR A 4 -21.66 -40.71 18.30
CA THR A 4 -22.61 -40.10 17.36
C THR A 4 -22.82 -38.65 17.85
N SER A 5 -23.09 -37.71 16.95
CA SER A 5 -23.92 -36.53 17.28
C SER A 5 -24.56 -36.00 15.99
N PRO A 6 -25.91 -35.96 15.92
CA PRO A 6 -26.67 -35.47 14.77
C PRO A 6 -27.02 -33.98 14.96
N ASP A 7 -27.00 -33.21 13.86
CA ASP A 7 -28.24 -32.64 13.30
C ASP A 7 -27.90 -31.66 12.17
N ALA A 8 -28.24 -32.09 10.97
CA ALA A 8 -28.38 -31.27 9.79
C ALA A 8 -29.76 -31.58 9.21
N THR A 9 -30.66 -30.61 9.16
CA THR A 9 -31.67 -30.45 8.09
C THR A 9 -32.51 -29.20 8.29
N THR A 10 -32.43 -28.28 7.34
CA THR A 10 -33.53 -27.61 6.61
C THR A 10 -32.84 -26.61 5.66
N GLY A 11 -33.01 -26.57 4.33
CA GLY A 11 -33.89 -27.27 3.42
C GLY A 11 -34.37 -26.26 2.37
N TRP A 12 -33.69 -26.14 1.22
CA TRP A 12 -34.25 -25.51 0.00
C TRP A 12 -33.79 -26.27 -1.24
N THR A 13 -34.71 -27.00 -1.85
CA THR A 13 -34.52 -27.86 -3.03
C THR A 13 -34.83 -27.13 -4.34
N ARG A 14 -34.02 -27.43 -5.36
CA ARG A 14 -34.20 -27.10 -6.79
C ARG A 14 -35.54 -27.62 -7.33
N ARG A 15 -36.26 -26.79 -8.09
CA ARG A 15 -37.27 -27.23 -9.06
C ARG A 15 -36.71 -27.06 -10.48
N GLY A 16 -36.58 -28.18 -11.19
CA GLY A 16 -36.46 -28.21 -12.64
C GLY A 16 -37.84 -28.09 -13.30
N PHE A 17 -37.85 -27.62 -14.54
CA PHE A 17 -39.00 -27.76 -15.43
C PHE A 17 -38.48 -28.09 -16.83
N VAL A 18 -38.76 -29.31 -17.28
CA VAL A 18 -38.79 -29.74 -18.68
C VAL A 18 -40.22 -30.22 -18.91
N GLY A 19 -40.88 -29.66 -19.93
CA GLY A 19 -42.20 -30.09 -20.38
C GLY A 19 -42.23 -30.14 -21.90
N THR A 20 -42.02 -31.32 -22.44
CA THR A 20 -42.26 -31.68 -23.85
C THR A 20 -43.73 -32.01 -24.05
N THR A 21 -44.35 -31.44 -25.09
CA THR A 21 -45.54 -32.00 -25.74
C THR A 21 -45.34 -31.99 -27.25
N ALA A 22 -45.45 -33.17 -27.85
CA ALA A 22 -45.43 -33.40 -29.28
C ALA A 22 -46.83 -33.22 -29.87
N VAL A 23 -46.91 -32.58 -31.04
CA VAL A 23 -48.06 -32.67 -31.95
C VAL A 23 -47.50 -32.90 -33.35
N VAL A 24 -47.93 -34.00 -33.97
CA VAL A 24 -47.61 -34.37 -35.36
C VAL A 24 -48.67 -33.77 -36.28
N GLY A 25 -48.22 -33.11 -37.36
CA GLY A 25 -49.06 -32.62 -38.45
C GLY A 25 -48.23 -32.36 -39.72
N THR A 26 -48.65 -32.96 -40.82
CA THR A 26 -47.96 -33.21 -42.10
C THR A 26 -47.69 -32.00 -43.01
N ALA A 27 -46.49 -32.03 -43.62
CA ALA A 27 -46.05 -31.65 -44.99
C ALA A 27 -46.75 -30.54 -45.80
N ALA A 28 -45.95 -29.55 -46.25
CA ALA A 28 -45.90 -29.10 -47.65
C ALA A 28 -44.57 -28.36 -47.93
N ALA A 29 -43.82 -28.84 -48.92
CA ALA A 29 -42.63 -28.20 -49.44
C ALA A 29 -43.02 -27.11 -50.44
N VAL A 30 -42.49 -25.89 -50.27
CA VAL A 30 -42.47 -24.85 -51.31
C VAL A 30 -41.03 -24.38 -51.44
N GLY A 31 -40.39 -24.78 -52.54
CA GLY A 31 -39.11 -24.22 -52.95
C GLY A 31 -39.31 -22.83 -53.52
N ILE A 32 -38.48 -21.88 -53.06
CA ILE A 32 -38.33 -20.59 -53.73
C ILE A 32 -36.83 -20.33 -53.87
N SER A 33 -36.37 -20.48 -55.10
CA SER A 33 -35.07 -20.02 -55.60
C SER A 33 -35.02 -18.49 -55.57
N GLY A 34 -34.08 -17.92 -54.82
CA GLY A 34 -33.77 -16.50 -54.84
C GLY A 34 -32.27 -16.29 -54.67
N THR A 35 -31.59 -15.94 -55.76
CA THR A 35 -30.21 -15.43 -55.74
C THR A 35 -30.13 -14.17 -54.88
N PRO A 36 -29.21 -14.06 -53.90
CA PRO A 36 -28.99 -12.79 -53.23
C PRO A 36 -28.27 -11.85 -54.19
N ALA A 37 -28.90 -10.71 -54.49
CA ALA A 37 -28.23 -9.58 -55.12
C ALA A 37 -27.07 -9.14 -54.20
N ALA A 38 -25.86 -9.11 -54.75
CA ALA A 38 -24.68 -8.56 -54.10
C ALA A 38 -24.97 -7.09 -53.73
N HIS A 39 -25.24 -6.86 -52.45
CA HIS A 39 -25.21 -5.52 -51.90
C HIS A 39 -23.74 -5.12 -51.85
N ALA A 40 -23.38 -4.11 -52.65
CA ALA A 40 -22.08 -3.50 -52.59
C ALA A 40 -21.82 -3.05 -51.14
N VAL A 41 -20.82 -3.67 -50.51
CA VAL A 41 -20.30 -3.24 -49.22
C VAL A 41 -19.76 -1.81 -49.42
N PRO A 42 -20.21 -0.80 -48.66
CA PRO A 42 -19.57 0.50 -48.67
C PRO A 42 -18.14 0.32 -48.17
N THR A 43 -17.17 0.35 -49.08
CA THR A 43 -15.75 0.45 -48.77
C THR A 43 -15.50 1.86 -48.23
N GLY A 44 -15.52 2.01 -46.91
CA GLY A 44 -15.31 3.29 -46.28
C GLY A 44 -15.46 3.31 -44.75
N THR A 45 -15.06 2.25 -44.05
CA THR A 45 -14.83 2.38 -42.60
C THR A 45 -13.46 3.03 -42.41
N ARG A 46 -13.44 4.33 -42.07
CA ARG A 46 -12.25 4.95 -41.47
C ARG A 46 -11.83 4.05 -40.28
N ALA A 47 -10.58 3.60 -40.28
CA ALA A 47 -10.06 2.79 -39.18
C ALA A 47 -10.26 3.54 -37.84
N ARG A 48 -10.77 2.85 -36.82
CA ARG A 48 -10.94 3.42 -35.48
C ARG A 48 -9.55 3.84 -34.96
N LEU A 49 -9.43 5.05 -34.43
CA LEU A 49 -8.17 5.57 -33.88
C LEU A 49 -8.06 5.22 -32.39
N PRO A 50 -6.90 4.74 -31.92
CA PRO A 50 -6.62 4.63 -30.49
C PRO A 50 -6.68 6.00 -29.79
N ALA A 51 -6.81 5.98 -28.46
CA ALA A 51 -6.83 7.15 -27.59
C ALA A 51 -5.62 8.05 -27.83
N PHE A 52 -4.44 7.45 -28.03
CA PHE A 52 -3.20 8.10 -28.44
C PHE A 52 -2.26 7.04 -29.04
N PRO A 53 -1.21 7.42 -29.79
CA PRO A 53 -0.18 6.49 -30.23
C PRO A 53 0.47 5.77 -29.04
N GLY A 54 0.43 4.43 -29.01
CA GLY A 54 0.93 3.62 -27.89
C GLY A 54 -0.11 3.27 -26.82
N ALA A 55 -1.38 3.64 -27.01
CA ALA A 55 -2.48 3.10 -26.20
C ALA A 55 -2.75 1.64 -26.57
N GLU A 56 -2.70 0.75 -25.58
CA GLU A 56 -2.90 -0.70 -25.76
C GLU A 56 -4.02 -1.25 -24.85
N GLY A 57 -4.37 -2.52 -25.03
CA GLY A 57 -5.41 -3.19 -24.25
C GLY A 57 -6.83 -2.68 -24.50
N ALA A 58 -7.75 -3.06 -23.63
CA ALA A 58 -9.18 -2.88 -23.85
C ALA A 58 -9.65 -1.42 -23.81
N GLY A 59 -9.03 -0.58 -22.98
CA GLY A 59 -9.34 0.85 -22.86
C GLY A 59 -8.74 1.72 -23.96
N LYS A 60 -7.92 1.16 -24.88
CA LYS A 60 -7.21 1.93 -25.90
C LYS A 60 -8.12 2.72 -26.84
N TRP A 61 -9.41 2.41 -26.87
CA TRP A 61 -10.37 3.06 -27.74
C TRP A 61 -11.12 4.24 -27.12
N ALA A 62 -10.78 4.62 -25.89
CA ALA A 62 -11.32 5.81 -25.25
C ALA A 62 -11.08 7.04 -26.15
N LYS A 63 -12.16 7.69 -26.58
CA LYS A 63 -12.05 8.88 -27.43
C LYS A 63 -11.37 10.05 -26.68
N GLY A 64 -11.61 10.16 -25.37
CA GLY A 64 -11.22 11.32 -24.60
C GLY A 64 -11.91 12.60 -25.09
N GLY A 65 -11.25 13.73 -24.88
CA GLY A 65 -11.68 15.09 -25.27
C GLY A 65 -11.51 15.46 -26.74
N ARG A 66 -11.10 14.52 -27.60
CA ARG A 66 -10.79 14.78 -29.02
C ARG A 66 -11.98 15.41 -29.76
N GLY A 67 -11.77 16.54 -30.43
CA GLY A 67 -12.84 17.27 -31.13
C GLY A 67 -13.76 18.08 -30.20
N GLY A 68 -13.45 18.13 -28.90
CA GLY A 68 -14.18 18.90 -27.90
C GLY A 68 -13.56 20.27 -27.64
N SER A 69 -14.02 20.96 -26.58
CA SER A 69 -13.43 22.22 -26.14
C SER A 69 -12.11 22.02 -25.38
N VAL A 70 -11.35 23.09 -25.18
CA VAL A 70 -10.20 23.09 -24.26
C VAL A 70 -10.61 23.77 -22.96
N TYR A 71 -10.15 23.21 -21.83
CA TYR A 71 -10.28 23.82 -20.52
C TYR A 71 -8.91 23.95 -19.87
N GLU A 72 -8.55 25.16 -19.47
CA GLU A 72 -7.26 25.46 -18.86
C GLU A 72 -7.36 25.49 -17.34
N VAL A 73 -6.64 24.59 -16.67
CA VAL A 73 -6.42 24.69 -15.23
C VAL A 73 -5.35 25.74 -14.98
N THR A 74 -5.73 26.82 -14.31
CA THR A 74 -4.92 28.04 -14.13
C THR A 74 -4.60 28.35 -12.68
N ASN A 75 -5.08 27.55 -11.73
CA ASN A 75 -4.76 27.67 -10.32
C ASN A 75 -4.78 26.32 -9.61
N LEU A 76 -4.22 26.29 -8.40
CA LEU A 76 -4.11 25.10 -7.54
C LEU A 76 -5.23 25.03 -6.48
N ASN A 77 -6.26 25.86 -6.59
CA ASN A 77 -7.36 25.86 -5.62
C ASN A 77 -8.17 24.57 -5.76
N ASP A 78 -8.75 24.09 -4.65
CA ASP A 78 -9.62 22.90 -4.65
C ASP A 78 -10.83 23.06 -5.60
N SER A 79 -11.39 24.27 -5.69
CA SER A 79 -12.61 24.54 -6.45
C SER A 79 -12.68 25.97 -7.01
N GLY A 80 -13.68 26.20 -7.86
CA GLY A 80 -13.95 27.49 -8.51
C GLY A 80 -13.37 27.61 -9.93
N PRO A 81 -13.54 28.77 -10.58
CA PRO A 81 -13.05 29.01 -11.93
C PRO A 81 -11.55 28.73 -12.09
N GLY A 82 -11.19 27.99 -13.13
CA GLY A 82 -9.80 27.61 -13.44
C GLY A 82 -9.22 26.48 -12.58
N SER A 83 -10.03 25.84 -11.73
CA SER A 83 -9.61 24.70 -10.90
C SER A 83 -9.74 23.37 -11.65
N LEU A 84 -9.00 22.34 -11.21
CA LEU A 84 -9.15 20.98 -11.71
C LEU A 84 -10.56 20.44 -11.46
N ARG A 85 -11.17 20.75 -10.31
CA ARG A 85 -12.52 20.29 -9.96
C ARG A 85 -13.58 20.79 -10.93
N GLU A 86 -13.53 22.06 -11.33
CA GLU A 86 -14.43 22.59 -12.36
C GLU A 86 -14.14 21.91 -13.71
N ALA A 87 -12.86 21.72 -14.06
CA ALA A 87 -12.46 21.08 -15.30
C ALA A 87 -13.08 19.68 -15.48
N VAL A 88 -12.94 18.80 -14.48
CA VAL A 88 -13.35 17.38 -14.56
C VAL A 88 -14.85 17.14 -14.32
N SER A 89 -15.57 18.17 -13.87
CA SER A 89 -17.02 18.12 -13.68
C SER A 89 -17.81 18.16 -14.99
N GLY A 90 -17.18 18.59 -16.09
CA GLY A 90 -17.86 18.72 -17.36
C GLY A 90 -17.29 17.81 -18.45
N SER A 91 -18.07 17.67 -19.52
CA SER A 91 -17.83 16.73 -20.61
C SER A 91 -17.22 17.40 -21.85
N ASP A 92 -16.88 16.58 -22.84
CA ASP A 92 -16.52 16.95 -24.22
C ASP A 92 -15.38 17.96 -24.30
N ARG A 93 -14.30 17.70 -23.54
CA ARG A 93 -13.19 18.64 -23.43
C ARG A 93 -11.84 17.97 -23.19
N THR A 94 -10.78 18.69 -23.55
CA THR A 94 -9.40 18.39 -23.16
C THR A 94 -8.97 19.38 -22.08
N VAL A 95 -8.58 18.85 -20.92
CA VAL A 95 -8.06 19.60 -19.79
C VAL A 95 -6.54 19.71 -19.91
N VAL A 96 -6.06 20.94 -20.02
CA VAL A 96 -4.64 21.30 -20.05
C VAL A 96 -4.28 22.11 -18.81
N PHE A 97 -3.01 22.13 -18.42
CA PHE A 97 -2.53 22.78 -17.20
C PHE A 97 -1.59 23.93 -17.53
N ARG A 98 -1.91 25.13 -17.05
CA ARG A 98 -1.03 26.30 -17.09
C ARG A 98 -0.26 26.54 -15.79
N VAL A 99 -0.45 25.65 -14.81
CA VAL A 99 0.17 25.69 -13.49
C VAL A 99 0.77 24.34 -13.16
N SER A 100 1.65 24.34 -12.18
CA SER A 100 2.24 23.12 -11.62
C SER A 100 2.37 23.25 -10.12
N GLY A 101 2.20 22.14 -9.41
CA GLY A 101 2.10 22.16 -7.96
C GLY A 101 1.21 21.04 -7.44
N THR A 102 0.98 21.09 -6.14
CA THR A 102 0.07 20.18 -5.45
C THR A 102 -1.27 20.88 -5.25
N ILE A 103 -2.33 20.28 -5.81
CA ILE A 103 -3.72 20.63 -5.53
C ILE A 103 -4.11 19.87 -4.26
N GLU A 104 -4.21 20.60 -3.14
CA GLU A 104 -4.69 20.03 -1.88
C GLU A 104 -6.22 20.07 -1.87
N LEU A 105 -6.84 18.90 -1.87
CA LEU A 105 -8.28 18.79 -1.87
C LEU A 105 -8.86 19.09 -0.49
N GLU A 106 -10.03 19.71 -0.47
CA GLU A 106 -10.84 19.90 0.75
C GLU A 106 -11.92 18.81 0.90
N THR A 107 -12.29 18.18 -0.21
CA THR A 107 -13.24 17.05 -0.30
C THR A 107 -12.88 16.13 -1.46
N GLY A 108 -13.48 14.93 -1.53
CA GLY A 108 -13.24 14.00 -2.65
C GLY A 108 -13.44 14.65 -4.02
N LEU A 109 -12.55 14.38 -4.96
CA LEU A 109 -12.61 14.89 -6.33
C LEU A 109 -13.38 13.91 -7.22
N GLU A 110 -14.46 14.36 -7.85
CA GLU A 110 -15.28 13.52 -8.73
C GLU A 110 -15.04 13.88 -10.20
N ILE A 111 -14.54 12.92 -10.97
CA ILE A 111 -14.50 12.99 -12.43
C ILE A 111 -15.85 12.49 -12.94
N ALA A 112 -16.74 13.43 -13.21
CA ALA A 112 -18.14 13.15 -13.58
C ALA A 112 -18.41 13.37 -15.08
N GLY A 113 -17.52 14.06 -15.79
CA GLY A 113 -17.62 14.29 -17.23
C GLY A 113 -17.31 13.07 -18.09
N SER A 114 -17.90 13.03 -19.29
CA SER A 114 -17.59 12.04 -20.34
C SER A 114 -16.84 12.69 -21.51
N ASN A 115 -16.20 11.89 -22.38
CA ASN A 115 -15.39 12.38 -23.50
C ASN A 115 -14.35 13.39 -23.00
N LEU A 116 -13.52 12.96 -22.05
CA LEU A 116 -12.63 13.82 -21.28
C LEU A 116 -11.19 13.36 -21.41
N THR A 117 -10.29 14.25 -21.81
CA THR A 117 -8.84 14.03 -21.71
C THR A 117 -8.29 14.91 -20.59
N ILE A 118 -7.59 14.35 -19.62
CA ILE A 118 -6.86 15.07 -18.57
C ILE A 118 -5.36 14.91 -18.85
N ALA A 119 -4.76 15.95 -19.45
CA ALA A 119 -3.40 15.90 -20.00
C ALA A 119 -2.37 16.53 -19.05
N GLY A 120 -1.97 15.79 -18.00
CA GLY A 120 -0.99 16.25 -17.02
C GLY A 120 0.38 16.62 -17.60
N GLN A 121 0.74 16.08 -18.76
CA GLN A 121 1.99 16.41 -19.45
C GLN A 121 2.08 17.85 -19.95
N THR A 122 0.96 18.58 -20.00
CA THR A 122 0.95 20.00 -20.39
C THR A 122 1.38 20.93 -19.25
N ALA A 123 1.36 20.45 -18.01
CA ALA A 123 1.74 21.25 -16.87
C ALA A 123 3.20 21.73 -17.00
N PRO A 124 3.50 23.00 -16.68
CA PRO A 124 4.86 23.50 -16.61
C PRO A 124 5.64 22.85 -15.44
N GLY A 125 6.93 23.21 -15.31
CA GLY A 125 7.72 22.92 -14.11
C GLY A 125 7.74 21.44 -13.70
N GLY A 126 7.27 21.16 -12.47
CA GLY A 126 7.26 19.83 -11.86
C GLY A 126 6.00 18.97 -12.13
N GLY A 127 5.00 19.51 -12.83
CA GLY A 127 3.72 18.83 -13.09
C GLY A 127 2.69 19.00 -11.98
N ILE A 128 1.70 18.10 -11.94
CA ILE A 128 0.56 18.19 -11.02
C ILE A 128 0.50 16.98 -10.09
N CYS A 129 0.28 17.26 -8.81
CA CYS A 129 -0.12 16.28 -7.81
C CYS A 129 -1.48 16.67 -7.21
N VAL A 130 -2.34 15.69 -6.97
CA VAL A 130 -3.60 15.82 -6.24
C VAL A 130 -3.44 15.12 -4.89
N SER A 131 -3.85 15.77 -3.79
CA SER A 131 -3.62 15.26 -2.43
C SER A 131 -4.76 15.54 -1.45
N GLY A 132 -4.70 14.96 -0.26
CA GLY A 132 -5.61 15.22 0.86
C GLY A 132 -6.86 14.34 0.88
N TYR A 133 -7.52 14.17 -0.26
CA TYR A 133 -8.70 13.30 -0.42
C TYR A 133 -8.60 12.43 -1.68
N GLY A 134 -9.44 11.40 -1.75
CA GLY A 134 -9.50 10.50 -2.89
C GLY A 134 -10.07 11.15 -4.14
N THR A 135 -9.65 10.66 -5.30
CA THR A 135 -10.23 10.97 -6.61
C THR A 135 -11.04 9.79 -7.12
N ASN A 136 -12.22 10.05 -7.68
CA ASN A 136 -13.11 8.99 -8.14
C ASN A 136 -13.70 9.31 -9.52
N VAL A 137 -13.59 8.37 -10.47
CA VAL A 137 -14.41 8.41 -11.69
C VAL A 137 -15.80 7.91 -11.32
N LYS A 138 -16.81 8.78 -11.44
CA LYS A 138 -18.17 8.49 -10.97
C LYS A 138 -19.23 8.61 -12.07
N GLY A 139 -20.41 8.10 -11.75
CA GLY A 139 -21.56 8.19 -12.63
C GLY A 139 -21.44 7.23 -13.81
N SER A 140 -22.13 7.57 -14.90
CA SER A 140 -22.04 6.83 -16.18
C SER A 140 -20.92 7.38 -17.06
N ALA A 141 -19.86 7.91 -16.46
CA ALA A 141 -18.78 8.56 -17.19
C ALA A 141 -18.09 7.57 -18.15
N HIS A 142 -17.78 8.04 -19.35
CA HIS A 142 -17.22 7.19 -20.41
C HIS A 142 -16.28 7.96 -21.33
N ASP A 143 -15.41 7.23 -22.03
CA ASP A 143 -14.42 7.77 -22.96
C ASP A 143 -13.48 8.76 -22.28
N ILE A 144 -12.78 8.28 -21.26
CA ILE A 144 -11.87 9.08 -20.43
C ILE A 144 -10.42 8.68 -20.68
N VAL A 145 -9.56 9.68 -20.84
CA VAL A 145 -8.09 9.55 -20.95
C VAL A 145 -7.46 10.36 -19.82
N ILE A 146 -6.64 9.73 -18.97
CA ILE A 146 -5.90 10.41 -17.89
C ILE A 146 -4.42 10.10 -18.05
N ARG A 147 -3.57 11.14 -18.15
CA ARG A 147 -2.13 10.94 -18.36
C ARG A 147 -1.26 11.86 -17.50
N TYR A 148 -0.15 11.32 -16.98
CA TYR A 148 0.92 12.08 -16.31
C TYR A 148 0.48 12.90 -15.08
N LEU A 149 -0.46 12.38 -14.30
CA LEU A 149 -0.86 12.95 -13.01
C LEU A 149 -0.38 12.10 -11.84
N ARG A 150 -0.27 12.75 -10.67
CA ARG A 150 0.02 12.08 -9.40
C ARG A 150 -1.18 12.22 -8.47
N PHE A 151 -1.59 11.12 -7.87
CA PHE A 151 -2.65 11.06 -6.87
C PHE A 151 -2.04 10.51 -5.58
N ARG A 152 -1.88 11.38 -4.60
CA ARG A 152 -1.20 11.08 -3.34
C ARG A 152 -2.05 11.54 -2.17
N LEU A 153 -2.90 10.65 -1.66
CA LEU A 153 -3.86 10.96 -0.60
C LEU A 153 -3.16 11.50 0.65
N GLY A 154 -2.21 10.73 1.18
CA GLY A 154 -1.48 11.04 2.42
C GLY A 154 -2.36 10.95 3.67
N ASP A 155 -1.72 10.95 4.84
CA ASP A 155 -2.43 10.76 6.11
C ASP A 155 -2.79 12.06 6.86
N LEU A 156 -2.48 13.23 6.28
CA LEU A 156 -2.62 14.52 6.97
C LEU A 156 -4.06 14.85 7.37
N LYS A 157 -5.05 14.41 6.58
CA LYS A 157 -6.49 14.58 6.86
C LYS A 157 -7.09 13.39 7.62
N ALA A 158 -6.29 12.35 7.91
CA ALA A 158 -6.72 11.10 8.56
C ALA A 158 -7.94 10.43 7.90
N VAL A 159 -8.06 10.53 6.57
CA VAL A 159 -9.14 9.93 5.80
C VAL A 159 -8.75 8.50 5.42
N ALA A 160 -9.54 7.53 5.84
CA ALA A 160 -9.41 6.13 5.42
C ALA A 160 -10.04 5.94 4.04
N GLY A 161 -9.33 6.38 2.99
CA GLY A 161 -9.83 6.29 1.62
C GLY A 161 -8.73 5.95 0.62
N ASP A 162 -9.20 5.63 -0.59
CA ASP A 162 -8.35 5.33 -1.74
C ASP A 162 -7.74 6.61 -2.31
N ALA A 163 -6.53 6.52 -2.86
CA ALA A 163 -5.99 7.65 -3.62
C ALA A 163 -6.74 7.83 -4.95
N PHE A 164 -7.12 6.72 -5.59
CA PHE A 164 -7.94 6.74 -6.80
C PHE A 164 -8.81 5.49 -6.93
N GLU A 165 -10.10 5.69 -7.24
CA GLU A 165 -11.07 4.60 -7.43
C GLU A 165 -12.03 4.87 -8.61
N THR A 166 -12.77 3.84 -8.99
CA THR A 166 -13.86 3.93 -9.97
C THR A 166 -15.13 3.30 -9.37
N ASN A 167 -16.21 4.08 -9.25
CA ASN A 167 -17.59 3.73 -8.83
C ASN A 167 -17.85 2.59 -7.80
N VAL A 168 -19.14 2.35 -7.49
CA VAL A 168 -19.61 1.69 -6.25
C VAL A 168 -19.12 0.25 -6.05
N PRO A 169 -18.59 -0.10 -4.86
CA PRO A 169 -18.27 -1.47 -4.49
C PRO A 169 -19.41 -2.45 -4.73
N GLY A 170 -19.18 -3.47 -5.57
CA GLY A 170 -20.10 -4.59 -5.78
C GLY A 170 -21.29 -4.31 -6.71
N SER A 171 -21.35 -3.15 -7.37
CA SER A 171 -22.39 -2.80 -8.34
C SER A 171 -21.79 -2.26 -9.63
N VAL A 172 -22.32 -2.68 -10.78
CA VAL A 172 -21.97 -2.16 -12.11
C VAL A 172 -22.82 -0.96 -12.54
N SER A 173 -23.67 -0.45 -11.66
CA SER A 173 -24.55 0.67 -11.96
C SER A 173 -24.21 1.89 -11.10
N PRO A 174 -23.97 3.07 -11.73
CA PRO A 174 -23.82 3.30 -13.16
C PRO A 174 -22.54 2.69 -13.78
N GLN A 175 -22.58 2.40 -15.09
CA GLN A 175 -21.49 1.71 -15.81
C GLN A 175 -20.43 2.70 -16.32
N ILE A 176 -19.20 2.57 -15.81
CA ILE A 176 -18.02 3.23 -16.38
C ILE A 176 -17.48 2.40 -17.53
N ARG A 177 -17.20 3.04 -18.66
CA ARG A 177 -16.71 2.35 -19.86
C ARG A 177 -15.67 3.16 -20.64
N ASN A 178 -14.79 2.49 -21.38
CA ASN A 178 -13.77 3.12 -22.23
C ASN A 178 -12.89 4.10 -21.43
N LEU A 179 -12.10 3.57 -20.51
CA LEU A 179 -11.19 4.36 -19.67
C LEU A 179 -9.75 3.93 -19.93
N ILE A 180 -8.85 4.89 -20.15
CA ILE A 180 -7.41 4.63 -20.13
C ILE A 180 -6.72 5.58 -19.16
N ILE A 181 -5.94 4.99 -18.26
CA ILE A 181 -5.03 5.71 -17.36
C ILE A 181 -3.61 5.28 -17.74
N ASP A 182 -2.81 6.26 -18.18
CA ASP A 182 -1.46 6.03 -18.68
C ASP A 182 -0.45 6.93 -17.97
N HIS A 183 0.71 6.40 -17.58
CA HIS A 183 1.78 7.18 -16.96
C HIS A 183 1.33 8.02 -15.74
N CYS A 184 0.47 7.48 -14.87
CA CYS A 184 0.08 8.15 -13.63
C CYS A 184 0.76 7.50 -12.42
N SER A 185 0.88 8.23 -11.32
CA SER A 185 1.44 7.72 -10.06
C SER A 185 0.39 7.79 -8.95
N PHE A 186 0.20 6.69 -8.25
CA PHE A 186 -0.77 6.53 -7.16
C PHE A 186 0.00 6.13 -5.91
N SER A 187 -0.11 6.91 -4.84
CA SER A 187 0.67 6.64 -3.63
C SER A 187 0.01 7.08 -2.34
N TRP A 188 0.52 6.57 -1.23
CA TRP A 188 0.22 7.05 0.12
C TRP A 188 -1.27 7.05 0.45
N ALA A 189 -2.00 6.07 -0.09
CA ALA A 189 -3.37 5.83 0.31
C ALA A 189 -3.41 5.21 1.70
N VAL A 190 -4.44 5.58 2.47
CA VAL A 190 -4.72 4.96 3.77
C VAL A 190 -5.53 3.68 3.59
N ASP A 191 -6.39 3.63 2.56
CA ASP A 191 -7.12 2.42 2.16
C ASP A 191 -6.37 1.73 0.99
N GLU A 192 -6.69 2.06 -0.26
CA GLU A 192 -6.03 1.49 -1.45
C GLU A 192 -5.47 2.53 -2.44
N CYS A 193 -4.31 2.25 -3.04
CA CYS A 193 -3.66 3.22 -3.93
C CYS A 193 -4.45 3.42 -5.25
N LEU A 194 -4.90 2.33 -5.88
CA LEU A 194 -5.63 2.38 -7.14
C LEU A 194 -6.64 1.22 -7.26
N SER A 195 -7.94 1.53 -7.25
CA SER A 195 -9.02 0.53 -7.28
C SER A 195 -9.98 0.65 -8.48
N PRO A 196 -9.54 0.33 -9.71
CA PRO A 196 -10.38 0.25 -10.90
C PRO A 196 -11.10 -1.12 -10.97
N TYR A 197 -12.32 -1.21 -10.44
CA TYR A 197 -13.13 -2.43 -10.54
C TYR A 197 -14.61 -2.17 -10.84
N GLY A 198 -15.30 -3.19 -11.35
CA GLY A 198 -16.72 -3.08 -11.75
C GLY A 198 -16.96 -2.30 -13.05
N ASN A 199 -15.92 -2.16 -13.89
CA ASN A 199 -15.95 -1.34 -15.12
C ASN A 199 -15.92 -2.19 -16.40
N PHE A 200 -16.04 -1.52 -17.54
CA PHE A 200 -15.98 -2.11 -18.87
C PHE A 200 -14.89 -1.46 -19.72
N ASP A 201 -14.11 -2.23 -20.45
CA ASP A 201 -13.15 -1.70 -21.44
C ASP A 201 -12.16 -0.69 -20.82
N VAL A 202 -11.40 -1.14 -19.81
CA VAL A 202 -10.43 -0.30 -19.09
C VAL A 202 -8.99 -0.75 -19.35
N THR A 203 -8.10 0.22 -19.59
CA THR A 203 -6.64 -0.01 -19.57
C THR A 203 -5.98 0.83 -18.49
N ILE A 204 -5.15 0.21 -17.65
CA ILE A 204 -4.15 0.90 -16.83
C ILE A 204 -2.77 0.49 -17.32
N GLN A 205 -2.00 1.46 -17.84
CA GLN A 205 -0.67 1.20 -18.40
C GLN A 205 0.40 2.17 -17.91
N TRP A 206 1.62 1.68 -17.78
CA TRP A 206 2.78 2.51 -17.43
C TRP A 206 2.58 3.33 -16.15
N CYS A 207 1.80 2.86 -15.17
CA CYS A 207 1.55 3.58 -13.92
C CYS A 207 2.46 3.09 -12.79
N ILE A 208 2.69 3.95 -11.79
CA ILE A 208 3.25 3.57 -10.48
C ILE A 208 2.10 3.47 -9.48
N ILE A 209 2.04 2.37 -8.74
CA ILE A 209 1.10 2.14 -7.65
C ILE A 209 1.94 1.75 -6.44
N ALA A 210 2.19 2.68 -5.51
CA ALA A 210 3.22 2.49 -4.50
C ALA A 210 2.86 2.99 -3.10
N GLU A 211 3.40 2.33 -2.08
CA GLU A 211 3.41 2.84 -0.69
C GLU A 211 2.03 3.13 -0.10
N GLY A 212 1.12 2.16 -0.11
CA GLY A 212 -0.05 2.17 0.76
C GLY A 212 0.39 2.20 2.24
N LEU A 213 -0.24 3.06 3.04
CA LEU A 213 0.27 3.44 4.37
C LEU A 213 -0.08 2.40 5.45
N ALA A 214 0.83 1.44 5.65
CA ALA A 214 0.67 0.17 6.35
C ALA A 214 0.00 0.21 7.73
N LEU A 215 0.25 1.22 8.55
CA LEU A 215 -0.33 1.38 9.89
C LEU A 215 -0.79 2.81 10.16
N SER A 216 -1.43 3.45 9.18
CA SER A 216 -1.86 4.84 9.28
C SER A 216 -3.22 5.03 9.96
N ALA A 217 -4.05 5.95 9.45
CA ALA A 217 -5.35 6.35 9.99
C ALA A 217 -6.48 5.33 9.76
N HIS A 218 -6.22 4.19 9.10
CA HIS A 218 -7.25 3.20 8.84
C HIS A 218 -7.75 2.55 10.14
N PRO A 219 -9.08 2.43 10.36
CA PRO A 219 -9.64 1.91 11.62
C PRO A 219 -9.30 0.44 11.88
N LYS A 220 -9.04 -0.35 10.83
CA LYS A 220 -8.59 -1.76 10.95
C LYS A 220 -7.08 -1.91 11.22
N SER A 221 -6.41 -0.80 11.55
CA SER A 221 -4.95 -0.72 11.79
C SER A 221 -4.08 -1.11 10.60
N ARG A 222 -3.77 -2.41 10.41
CA ARG A 222 -2.87 -2.84 9.33
C ARG A 222 -3.62 -2.75 8.02
N HIS A 223 -3.27 -1.76 7.23
CA HIS A 223 -3.93 -1.44 5.98
C HIS A 223 -2.98 -0.63 5.11
N GLY A 224 -3.05 -0.71 3.79
CA GLY A 224 -2.05 -0.09 2.92
C GLY A 224 -1.85 -0.95 1.68
N TYR A 225 -2.85 -0.89 0.81
CA TYR A 225 -3.03 -1.85 -0.27
C TYR A 225 -2.77 -1.23 -1.65
N GLY A 226 -2.33 -2.07 -2.59
CA GLY A 226 -2.17 -1.66 -4.00
C GLY A 226 -3.53 -1.33 -4.63
N GLY A 227 -4.46 -2.28 -4.61
CA GLY A 227 -5.88 -2.00 -4.80
C GLY A 227 -6.71 -3.14 -5.38
N ILE A 228 -8.02 -2.87 -5.56
CA ILE A 228 -8.97 -3.83 -6.14
C ILE A 228 -9.10 -3.57 -7.63
N TRP A 229 -8.74 -4.55 -8.45
CA TRP A 229 -8.81 -4.46 -9.90
C TRP A 229 -9.83 -5.45 -10.43
N GLY A 230 -10.52 -5.14 -11.52
CA GLY A 230 -11.47 -6.09 -12.12
C GLY A 230 -12.43 -5.41 -13.08
N GLY A 231 -13.24 -6.19 -13.77
CA GLY A 231 -14.17 -5.67 -14.77
C GLY A 231 -14.31 -6.59 -15.97
N GLU A 232 -15.12 -6.16 -16.92
CA GLU A 232 -15.33 -6.85 -18.17
C GLU A 232 -14.44 -6.25 -19.26
N ARG A 233 -13.54 -7.08 -19.80
CA ARG A 233 -12.50 -6.69 -20.74
C ARG A 233 -11.62 -5.58 -20.14
N ASN A 234 -10.86 -5.90 -19.09
CA ASN A 234 -9.92 -4.96 -18.50
C ASN A 234 -8.47 -5.41 -18.68
N SER A 235 -7.58 -4.47 -18.97
CA SER A 235 -6.16 -4.68 -19.20
C SER A 235 -5.32 -3.88 -18.21
N TYR A 236 -4.37 -4.53 -17.56
CA TYR A 236 -3.44 -3.90 -16.63
C TYR A 236 -2.02 -4.33 -16.99
N HIS A 237 -1.23 -3.43 -17.58
CA HIS A 237 0.09 -3.81 -18.06
C HIS A 237 1.18 -2.76 -17.94
N HIS A 238 2.43 -3.21 -17.86
CA HIS A 238 3.59 -2.33 -17.76
C HIS A 238 3.53 -1.38 -16.54
N ASN A 239 2.87 -1.79 -15.45
CA ASN A 239 2.80 -1.01 -14.22
C ASN A 239 3.87 -1.45 -13.21
N LEU A 240 4.36 -0.51 -12.40
CA LEU A 240 5.15 -0.78 -11.20
C LEU A 240 4.23 -0.78 -9.99
N ILE A 241 4.12 -1.91 -9.32
CA ILE A 241 3.37 -2.07 -8.07
C ILE A 241 4.38 -2.34 -6.96
N ALA A 242 4.62 -1.37 -6.08
CA ALA A 242 5.77 -1.39 -5.18
C ALA A 242 5.38 -1.08 -3.73
N HIS A 243 6.04 -1.73 -2.75
CA HIS A 243 5.89 -1.39 -1.33
C HIS A 243 4.42 -1.35 -0.87
N GLN A 244 3.64 -2.38 -1.17
CA GLN A 244 2.27 -2.52 -0.64
C GLN A 244 2.21 -3.66 0.36
N GLY A 245 1.41 -3.49 1.41
CA GLY A 245 1.12 -4.55 2.36
C GLY A 245 0.45 -5.75 1.70
N GLY A 246 -0.46 -5.47 0.78
CA GLY A 246 -1.18 -6.50 0.04
C GLY A 246 -1.92 -5.93 -1.17
N ARG A 247 -2.71 -6.79 -1.83
CA ARG A 247 -3.49 -6.49 -3.05
C ARG A 247 -2.60 -5.98 -4.17
N GLN A 248 -1.85 -6.90 -4.77
CA GLN A 248 -0.86 -6.60 -5.81
C GLN A 248 -1.23 -7.04 -7.25
N PRO A 249 -2.47 -6.91 -7.76
CA PRO A 249 -3.72 -6.42 -7.15
C PRO A 249 -4.52 -7.53 -6.45
N ARG A 250 -5.66 -7.15 -5.84
CA ARG A 250 -6.77 -8.09 -5.62
C ARG A 250 -7.69 -8.04 -6.83
N PHE A 251 -7.96 -9.16 -7.48
CA PHE A 251 -9.02 -9.24 -8.49
C PHE A 251 -10.39 -9.33 -7.83
N GLY A 252 -11.21 -8.29 -7.96
CA GLY A 252 -12.51 -8.16 -7.30
C GLY A 252 -13.65 -8.78 -8.09
N TYR A 253 -14.46 -9.61 -7.43
CA TYR A 253 -15.77 -10.02 -7.95
C TYR A 253 -16.74 -8.84 -8.00
N THR A 254 -17.51 -8.75 -9.08
CA THR A 254 -18.65 -7.83 -9.21
C THR A 254 -19.79 -8.57 -9.89
N GLU A 255 -21.00 -8.41 -9.37
CA GLU A 255 -22.17 -9.08 -9.94
C GLU A 255 -22.54 -8.51 -11.31
N ASN A 256 -23.09 -9.36 -12.18
CA ASN A 256 -23.61 -8.98 -13.51
C ASN A 256 -22.57 -8.48 -14.53
N ILE A 257 -21.32 -8.92 -14.41
CA ILE A 257 -20.30 -8.77 -15.45
C ILE A 257 -19.58 -10.08 -15.72
N ASN A 258 -19.01 -10.21 -16.92
CA ASN A 258 -17.99 -11.22 -17.16
C ASN A 258 -16.64 -10.70 -16.66
N LEU A 259 -16.15 -11.21 -15.54
CA LEU A 259 -14.85 -10.80 -15.01
C LEU A 259 -13.73 -11.37 -15.89
N GLU A 260 -13.23 -10.52 -16.79
CA GLU A 260 -12.23 -10.83 -17.81
C GLU A 260 -11.07 -9.85 -17.70
N VAL A 261 -9.93 -10.33 -17.20
CA VAL A 261 -8.77 -9.48 -16.92
C VAL A 261 -7.50 -9.96 -17.62
N ASP A 262 -6.77 -9.01 -18.20
CA ASP A 262 -5.45 -9.20 -18.76
C ASP A 262 -4.38 -8.48 -17.93
N HIS A 263 -3.69 -9.21 -17.06
CA HIS A 263 -2.64 -8.70 -16.18
C HIS A 263 -1.27 -9.16 -16.64
N ARG A 264 -0.55 -8.29 -17.37
CA ARG A 264 0.71 -8.69 -17.99
C ARG A 264 1.82 -7.66 -17.99
N ASN A 265 3.07 -8.11 -18.10
CA ASN A 265 4.25 -7.24 -18.16
C ASN A 265 4.38 -6.25 -16.98
N ASN A 266 3.77 -6.51 -15.83
CA ASN A 266 3.89 -5.66 -14.64
C ASN A 266 5.11 -6.05 -13.81
N VAL A 267 5.60 -5.11 -12.99
CA VAL A 267 6.60 -5.36 -11.96
C VAL A 267 5.93 -5.28 -10.60
N VAL A 268 6.03 -6.36 -9.83
CA VAL A 268 5.55 -6.43 -8.44
C VAL A 268 6.77 -6.47 -7.53
N TYR A 269 7.01 -5.39 -6.80
CA TYR A 269 8.18 -5.22 -5.94
C TYR A 269 7.82 -5.04 -4.47
N ASP A 270 8.60 -5.66 -3.58
CA ASP A 270 8.47 -5.52 -2.12
C ASP A 270 7.02 -5.69 -1.62
N HIS A 271 6.34 -6.72 -2.14
CA HIS A 271 4.99 -7.06 -1.72
C HIS A 271 5.04 -7.66 -0.31
N GLY A 272 4.28 -7.12 0.63
CA GLY A 272 4.41 -7.42 2.05
C GLY A 272 3.89 -8.81 2.44
N TYR A 273 2.63 -8.87 2.84
CA TYR A 273 1.99 -10.06 3.43
C TYR A 273 1.06 -10.81 2.48
N THR A 274 0.77 -10.26 1.29
CA THR A 274 0.09 -10.99 0.20
C THR A 274 0.68 -10.59 -1.16
N SER A 275 0.47 -11.47 -2.15
CA SER A 275 0.76 -11.21 -3.57
C SER A 275 -0.57 -10.89 -4.31
N VAL A 276 -0.69 -11.27 -5.59
CA VAL A 276 -1.97 -11.24 -6.33
C VAL A 276 -2.96 -12.22 -5.69
N TYR A 277 -4.23 -11.83 -5.54
CA TYR A 277 -5.27 -12.76 -5.04
C TYR A 277 -6.68 -12.39 -5.50
N GLY A 278 -7.69 -13.19 -5.14
CA GLY A 278 -9.09 -12.95 -5.46
C GLY A 278 -9.55 -13.71 -6.71
N GLY A 279 -10.31 -13.04 -7.58
CA GLY A 279 -10.84 -13.58 -8.84
C GLY A 279 -11.92 -14.64 -8.63
N GLU A 280 -12.75 -14.46 -7.60
CA GLU A 280 -13.88 -15.36 -7.34
C GLU A 280 -14.79 -15.40 -8.58
N TRP A 281 -15.06 -16.61 -9.08
CA TRP A 281 -15.88 -16.87 -10.29
C TRP A 281 -15.46 -16.09 -11.54
N ALA A 282 -14.21 -15.66 -11.65
CA ALA A 282 -13.72 -14.97 -12.83
C ALA A 282 -13.91 -15.82 -14.10
N ASN A 283 -14.42 -15.19 -15.17
CA ASN A 283 -14.61 -15.81 -16.47
C ASN A 283 -13.27 -16.13 -17.15
N GLY A 284 -12.24 -15.33 -16.89
CA GLY A 284 -10.87 -15.61 -17.32
C GLY A 284 -9.90 -14.50 -16.93
N ILE A 285 -8.83 -14.85 -16.23
CA ILE A 285 -7.76 -13.93 -15.87
C ILE A 285 -6.43 -14.43 -16.42
N ASN A 286 -5.76 -13.61 -17.22
CA ASN A 286 -4.40 -13.83 -17.69
C ASN A 286 -3.43 -13.17 -16.70
N ILE A 287 -2.44 -13.93 -16.21
CA ILE A 287 -1.27 -13.44 -15.45
C ILE A 287 -0.03 -13.83 -16.26
N VAL A 288 0.46 -12.91 -17.09
CA VAL A 288 1.46 -13.23 -18.12
C VAL A 288 2.67 -12.31 -18.09
N GLY A 289 3.89 -12.85 -18.10
CA GLY A 289 5.10 -12.04 -18.31
C GLY A 289 5.36 -11.00 -17.21
N ASN A 290 4.80 -11.15 -16.00
CA ASN A 290 5.05 -10.23 -14.89
C ASN A 290 6.36 -10.60 -14.17
N TYR A 291 7.04 -9.60 -13.62
CA TYR A 291 8.26 -9.76 -12.82
C TYR A 291 7.97 -9.52 -11.35
N TYR A 292 8.12 -10.56 -10.52
CA TYR A 292 7.96 -10.50 -9.07
C TYR A 292 9.33 -10.44 -8.42
N LYS A 293 9.56 -9.37 -7.65
CA LYS A 293 10.79 -9.17 -6.88
C LYS A 293 10.45 -9.01 -5.40
N PRO A 294 10.63 -10.08 -4.59
CA PRO A 294 10.57 -9.96 -3.14
C PRO A 294 11.53 -8.87 -2.65
N GLY A 295 11.11 -8.07 -1.67
CA GLY A 295 11.91 -7.00 -1.06
C GLY A 295 12.03 -7.15 0.46
N PRO A 296 12.60 -6.15 1.16
CA PRO A 296 12.80 -6.19 2.60
C PRO A 296 11.53 -6.43 3.43
N THR A 297 10.36 -6.04 2.92
CA THR A 297 9.08 -6.24 3.60
C THR A 297 8.43 -7.60 3.31
N THR A 298 8.76 -8.22 2.19
CA THR A 298 8.15 -9.47 1.76
C THR A 298 8.34 -10.59 2.78
N LEU A 299 7.24 -11.18 3.23
CA LEU A 299 7.28 -12.35 4.11
C LEU A 299 7.88 -13.55 3.36
N SER A 300 8.71 -14.33 4.04
CA SER A 300 9.43 -15.47 3.46
C SER A 300 8.51 -16.49 2.79
N ASP A 301 7.32 -16.73 3.34
CA ASP A 301 6.33 -17.66 2.82
C ASP A 301 5.58 -17.09 1.61
N VAL A 302 5.52 -15.76 1.49
CA VAL A 302 4.86 -15.02 0.40
C VAL A 302 5.81 -14.81 -0.78
N ALA A 303 7.12 -14.68 -0.55
CA ALA A 303 8.14 -14.47 -1.58
C ALA A 303 8.02 -15.36 -2.85
N PRO A 304 7.71 -16.67 -2.78
CA PRO A 304 7.54 -17.50 -3.97
C PRO A 304 6.16 -17.37 -4.66
N VAL A 305 5.23 -16.58 -4.13
CA VAL A 305 3.81 -16.60 -4.54
C VAL A 305 3.55 -15.62 -5.69
N ILE A 306 3.07 -16.16 -6.81
CA ILE A 306 2.54 -15.40 -7.94
C ILE A 306 1.06 -15.06 -7.68
N LEU A 307 0.28 -16.05 -7.26
CA LEU A 307 -1.18 -15.96 -7.16
C LEU A 307 -1.70 -16.75 -5.94
N SER A 308 -2.53 -16.12 -5.12
CA SER A 308 -3.39 -16.78 -4.13
C SER A 308 -4.83 -16.76 -4.62
N ALA A 309 -5.18 -17.76 -5.43
CA ALA A 309 -6.47 -17.75 -6.10
C ALA A 309 -7.63 -18.02 -5.13
N ASN A 310 -8.79 -17.45 -5.42
CA ASN A 310 -10.02 -17.72 -4.68
C ASN A 310 -11.00 -18.58 -5.51
N ARG A 311 -12.10 -18.99 -4.89
CA ARG A 311 -12.99 -20.06 -5.37
C ARG A 311 -13.54 -19.83 -6.78
N GLY A 312 -13.44 -20.86 -7.63
CA GLY A 312 -14.21 -20.99 -8.87
C GLY A 312 -13.77 -20.15 -10.07
N GLY A 313 -12.72 -19.33 -9.96
CA GLY A 313 -12.20 -18.53 -11.08
C GLY A 313 -11.43 -19.34 -12.13
N GLN A 314 -11.36 -18.82 -13.35
CA GLN A 314 -10.57 -19.35 -14.46
C GLN A 314 -9.29 -18.55 -14.67
N TRP A 315 -8.14 -19.23 -14.78
CA TRP A 315 -6.82 -18.59 -14.74
C TRP A 315 -5.88 -19.14 -15.80
N TYR A 316 -5.18 -18.25 -16.49
CA TYR A 316 -4.01 -18.58 -17.30
C TYR A 316 -2.78 -17.90 -16.69
N VAL A 317 -1.80 -18.68 -16.22
CA VAL A 317 -0.59 -18.17 -15.54
C VAL A 317 0.65 -18.69 -16.27
N ALA A 318 1.39 -17.79 -16.93
CA ALA A 318 2.54 -18.20 -17.75
C ALA A 318 3.61 -17.09 -17.93
N GLY A 319 4.87 -17.49 -18.10
CA GLY A 319 5.95 -16.57 -18.45
C GLY A 319 6.34 -15.55 -17.35
N ASN A 320 5.80 -15.69 -16.14
CA ASN A 320 6.16 -14.84 -15.01
C ASN A 320 7.49 -15.28 -14.42
N GLN A 321 8.25 -14.31 -13.90
CA GLN A 321 9.52 -14.54 -13.23
C GLN A 321 9.43 -14.12 -11.78
N VAL A 322 9.99 -14.93 -10.88
CA VAL A 322 10.06 -14.64 -9.44
C VAL A 322 11.53 -14.67 -9.02
N GLU A 323 12.07 -13.49 -8.69
CA GLU A 323 13.46 -13.33 -8.28
C GLU A 323 13.75 -14.14 -7.01
N GLY A 324 14.89 -14.85 -6.97
CA GLY A 324 15.23 -15.76 -5.88
C GLY A 324 14.53 -17.14 -5.92
N HIS A 325 13.54 -17.34 -6.81
CA HIS A 325 12.76 -18.57 -6.91
C HIS A 325 12.78 -19.15 -8.33
N PRO A 326 13.91 -19.75 -8.76
CA PRO A 326 14.07 -20.27 -10.12
C PRO A 326 13.12 -21.43 -10.45
N ASP A 327 12.67 -22.19 -9.45
CA ASP A 327 11.74 -23.29 -9.64
C ASP A 327 10.30 -22.82 -9.91
N VAL A 328 9.87 -21.73 -9.27
CA VAL A 328 8.62 -21.02 -9.57
C VAL A 328 8.70 -20.33 -10.93
N THR A 329 9.84 -19.72 -11.25
CA THR A 329 10.09 -19.10 -12.56
C THR A 329 10.01 -20.13 -13.70
N ALA A 330 10.62 -21.30 -13.52
CA ALA A 330 10.54 -22.37 -14.51
C ALA A 330 9.14 -23.00 -14.61
N HIS A 331 8.40 -23.03 -13.49
CA HIS A 331 7.09 -23.68 -13.39
C HIS A 331 6.11 -22.83 -12.55
N ASN A 332 5.49 -21.82 -13.17
CA ASN A 332 4.64 -20.83 -12.48
C ASN A 332 3.52 -21.46 -11.63
N ARG A 333 3.05 -22.66 -11.95
CA ARG A 333 2.08 -23.42 -11.15
C ARG A 333 2.52 -23.61 -9.68
N ARG A 334 3.82 -23.66 -9.41
CA ARG A 334 4.38 -23.76 -8.05
C ARG A 334 4.17 -22.49 -7.22
N GLY A 335 4.00 -21.34 -7.87
CA GLY A 335 3.69 -20.06 -7.24
C GLY A 335 2.20 -19.83 -7.03
N ILE A 336 1.33 -20.83 -7.25
CA ILE A 336 -0.12 -20.73 -7.05
C ILE A 336 -0.50 -21.36 -5.71
N ARG A 337 -1.13 -20.57 -4.83
CA ARG A 337 -1.84 -21.08 -3.66
C ARG A 337 -3.29 -21.36 -4.03
N TYR A 338 -3.72 -22.60 -3.82
CA TYR A 338 -5.05 -23.08 -4.22
C TYR A 338 -6.06 -22.99 -3.05
N PRO A 339 -7.31 -22.57 -3.30
CA PRO A 339 -8.36 -22.60 -2.30
C PRO A 339 -8.94 -24.02 -2.15
N ILE A 340 -9.70 -24.24 -1.08
CA ILE A 340 -10.52 -25.45 -0.95
C ILE A 340 -11.52 -25.51 -2.13
N GLY A 341 -11.53 -26.63 -2.84
CA GLY A 341 -12.32 -26.80 -4.07
C GLY A 341 -11.56 -26.45 -5.37
N GLY A 342 -10.35 -25.91 -5.28
CA GLY A 342 -9.47 -25.63 -6.42
C GLY A 342 -9.92 -24.46 -7.30
N ILE A 343 -9.26 -24.34 -8.45
CA ILE A 343 -9.52 -23.37 -9.51
C ILE A 343 -9.53 -24.05 -10.87
N ASN A 344 -9.99 -23.36 -11.91
CA ASN A 344 -9.87 -23.84 -13.28
C ASN A 344 -8.63 -23.21 -13.95
N GLU A 345 -7.57 -24.00 -14.14
CA GLU A 345 -6.39 -23.58 -14.88
C GLU A 345 -6.61 -23.77 -16.39
N LEU A 346 -6.54 -22.68 -17.15
CA LEU A 346 -6.71 -22.67 -18.59
C LEU A 346 -5.42 -23.13 -19.28
N ALA A 347 -5.55 -23.92 -20.34
CA ALA A 347 -4.41 -24.38 -21.15
C ALA A 347 -3.87 -23.31 -22.13
N ARG A 348 -4.66 -22.27 -22.39
CA ARG A 348 -4.37 -21.15 -23.30
C ARG A 348 -4.88 -19.85 -22.66
N PRO A 349 -4.32 -18.68 -23.01
CA PRO A 349 -4.80 -17.42 -22.48
C PRO A 349 -6.28 -17.20 -22.81
N GLN A 350 -7.00 -16.55 -21.88
CA GLN A 350 -8.31 -15.98 -22.15
C GLN A 350 -8.15 -14.99 -23.32
N PRO A 351 -8.96 -15.10 -24.40
CA PRO A 351 -8.82 -14.23 -25.55
C PRO A 351 -9.25 -12.80 -25.22
N PHE A 352 -8.44 -11.83 -25.66
CA PHE A 352 -8.78 -10.40 -25.68
C PHE A 352 -8.71 -9.92 -27.12
N ALA A 353 -9.70 -9.12 -27.55
CA ALA A 353 -9.74 -8.59 -28.92
C ALA A 353 -8.63 -7.57 -29.18
N ASP A 354 -8.25 -6.83 -28.14
CA ASP A 354 -7.24 -5.79 -28.19
C ASP A 354 -5.95 -6.31 -27.53
N GLU A 355 -5.03 -6.79 -28.37
CA GLU A 355 -3.76 -7.35 -27.93
C GLU A 355 -2.83 -6.28 -27.34
N ILE A 356 -1.98 -6.74 -26.42
CA ILE A 356 -0.91 -5.98 -25.77
C ILE A 356 0.41 -6.64 -26.20
N ASP A 357 1.41 -5.84 -26.55
CA ASP A 357 2.73 -6.39 -26.88
C ASP A 357 3.31 -7.14 -25.68
N THR A 358 3.43 -8.46 -25.80
CA THR A 358 3.79 -9.32 -24.67
C THR A 358 5.29 -9.46 -24.61
N GLN A 359 5.86 -9.09 -23.46
CA GLN A 359 7.29 -9.14 -23.22
C GLN A 359 7.63 -10.32 -22.31
N SER A 360 8.89 -10.78 -22.38
CA SER A 360 9.42 -11.59 -21.29
C SER A 360 9.46 -10.76 -20.01
N ALA A 361 9.24 -11.38 -18.84
CA ALA A 361 9.27 -10.69 -17.55
C ALA A 361 10.52 -9.83 -17.32
N ALA A 362 11.71 -10.28 -17.74
CA ALA A 362 12.94 -9.49 -17.63
C ALA A 362 12.92 -8.19 -18.48
N LYS A 363 12.41 -8.27 -19.71
CA LYS A 363 12.24 -7.07 -20.57
C LYS A 363 11.18 -6.12 -20.01
N ALA A 364 10.08 -6.69 -19.49
CA ALA A 364 9.05 -5.92 -18.82
C ALA A 364 9.63 -5.19 -17.60
N TYR A 365 10.49 -5.84 -16.80
CA TYR A 365 11.19 -5.21 -15.68
C TYR A 365 11.98 -3.97 -16.10
N ASP A 366 12.84 -4.10 -17.10
CA ASP A 366 13.65 -2.97 -17.59
C ASP A 366 12.78 -1.84 -18.16
N ALA A 367 11.75 -2.19 -18.94
CA ALA A 367 10.86 -1.22 -19.55
C ALA A 367 10.03 -0.46 -18.51
N VAL A 368 9.46 -1.16 -17.52
CA VAL A 368 8.63 -0.58 -16.46
C VAL A 368 9.45 0.35 -15.58
N LEU A 369 10.65 -0.06 -15.13
CA LEU A 369 11.48 0.80 -14.30
C LEU A 369 11.97 2.05 -15.05
N ALA A 370 12.09 2.00 -16.38
CA ALA A 370 12.42 3.18 -17.17
C ALA A 370 11.24 4.15 -17.30
N ASN A 371 10.03 3.63 -17.58
CA ASN A 371 8.95 4.45 -18.13
C ASN A 371 7.76 4.68 -17.18
N ALA A 372 7.50 3.79 -16.22
CA ALA A 372 6.25 3.87 -15.45
C ALA A 372 6.14 5.11 -14.55
N GLY A 373 4.93 5.60 -14.33
CA GLY A 373 4.58 6.75 -13.49
C GLY A 373 4.48 8.07 -14.27
N ALA A 374 4.18 9.14 -13.55
CA ALA A 374 4.18 10.50 -14.11
C ALA A 374 5.61 10.95 -14.42
N THR A 375 6.08 10.64 -15.62
CA THR A 375 7.42 11.00 -16.13
C THR A 375 7.46 12.35 -16.83
N LEU A 376 6.29 12.91 -17.18
CA LEU A 376 6.13 14.24 -17.75
C LEU A 376 5.44 15.20 -16.76
N PRO A 377 5.81 16.49 -16.76
CA PRO A 377 6.97 17.08 -17.44
C PRO A 377 8.33 16.55 -16.91
N ARG A 378 8.35 16.03 -15.68
CA ARG A 378 9.50 15.36 -15.05
C ARG A 378 9.01 14.27 -14.12
N ARG A 379 9.79 13.21 -13.90
CA ARG A 379 9.61 12.27 -12.78
C ARG A 379 10.05 12.95 -11.48
N ASP A 380 9.19 12.95 -10.46
CA ASP A 380 9.53 13.60 -9.20
C ASP A 380 10.40 12.75 -8.26
N ALA A 381 10.83 13.36 -7.16
CA ALA A 381 11.76 12.75 -6.22
C ALA A 381 11.24 11.48 -5.53
N ALA A 382 9.93 11.36 -5.32
CA ALA A 382 9.34 10.19 -4.67
C ALA A 382 9.24 9.02 -5.66
N ASP A 383 8.76 9.26 -6.88
CA ASP A 383 8.69 8.23 -7.92
C ASP A 383 10.10 7.75 -8.30
N ALA A 384 11.09 8.65 -8.36
CA ALA A 384 12.49 8.31 -8.59
C ALA A 384 13.06 7.42 -7.48
N ARG A 385 12.72 7.69 -6.22
CA ARG A 385 13.08 6.83 -5.08
C ARG A 385 12.50 5.43 -5.23
N ILE A 386 11.20 5.32 -5.52
CA ILE A 386 10.50 4.03 -5.63
C ILE A 386 11.10 3.17 -6.74
N VAL A 387 11.41 3.77 -7.89
CA VAL A 387 12.10 3.08 -9.00
C VAL A 387 13.50 2.63 -8.58
N ASN A 388 14.25 3.47 -7.86
CA ASN A 388 15.58 3.11 -7.34
C ASN A 388 15.51 2.02 -6.27
N ASP A 389 14.51 2.04 -5.40
CA ASP A 389 14.24 1.00 -4.41
C ASP A 389 13.98 -0.34 -5.11
N ALA A 390 13.14 -0.36 -6.13
CA ALA A 390 12.87 -1.55 -6.96
C ALA A 390 14.12 -2.06 -7.70
N ARG A 391 14.97 -1.15 -8.17
CA ARG A 391 16.24 -1.50 -8.82
C ARG A 391 17.22 -2.13 -7.82
N ASN A 392 17.35 -1.54 -6.63
CA ASN A 392 18.38 -1.88 -5.66
C ASN A 392 17.96 -2.95 -4.63
N GLY A 393 16.68 -3.32 -4.57
CA GLY A 393 16.19 -4.24 -3.54
C GLY A 393 16.14 -3.59 -2.15
N THR A 394 15.90 -2.27 -2.10
CA THR A 394 15.82 -1.47 -0.87
C THR A 394 14.40 -0.94 -0.62
N GLY A 395 14.19 -0.17 0.46
CA GLY A 395 12.87 0.34 0.83
C GLY A 395 12.17 -0.49 1.89
N ARG A 396 10.94 -0.11 2.21
CA ARG A 396 10.09 -0.75 3.24
C ARG A 396 8.64 -0.31 3.08
N LEU A 397 7.72 -1.04 3.70
CA LEU A 397 6.42 -0.45 4.04
C LEU A 397 6.57 0.71 5.01
N ILE A 398 5.80 1.74 4.75
CA ILE A 398 5.77 2.98 5.53
C ILE A 398 4.40 3.19 6.15
N ASN A 399 4.37 3.87 7.28
CA ASN A 399 3.12 4.18 8.00
C ASN A 399 2.60 5.60 7.68
N SER A 400 3.46 6.44 7.12
CA SER A 400 3.17 7.82 6.75
C SER A 400 4.13 8.26 5.64
N GLN A 401 3.69 9.14 4.74
CA GLN A 401 4.56 9.81 3.77
C GLN A 401 5.72 10.57 4.46
N LYS A 402 5.56 10.93 5.75
CA LYS A 402 6.62 11.55 6.54
C LYS A 402 7.83 10.64 6.74
N GLU A 403 7.67 9.32 6.71
CA GLU A 403 8.79 8.39 6.87
C GLU A 403 9.74 8.40 5.67
N VAL A 404 9.36 9.06 4.57
CA VAL A 404 10.11 9.14 3.30
C VAL A 404 10.32 10.57 2.81
N GLY A 405 10.29 11.58 3.70
CA GLY A 405 10.56 12.98 3.35
C GLY A 405 9.32 13.82 3.05
N GLY A 406 8.12 13.25 3.11
CA GLY A 406 6.86 13.96 2.86
C GLY A 406 6.58 14.20 1.37
N PHE A 407 5.64 15.10 1.09
CA PHE A 407 5.25 15.46 -0.28
C PHE A 407 6.39 16.20 -1.00
N PRO A 408 6.80 15.76 -2.21
CA PRO A 408 7.76 16.49 -3.02
C PRO A 408 7.22 17.87 -3.36
N VAL A 409 8.09 18.87 -3.27
CA VAL A 409 7.79 20.21 -3.78
C VAL A 409 7.86 20.16 -5.31
N LEU A 410 6.75 20.42 -5.98
CA LEU A 410 6.71 20.53 -7.44
C LEU A 410 6.96 21.98 -7.83
N THR A 411 8.12 22.24 -8.44
CA THR A 411 8.55 23.60 -8.82
C THR A 411 7.61 24.20 -9.85
N GLN A 412 7.19 25.45 -9.64
CA GLN A 412 6.40 26.20 -10.60
C GLN A 412 7.26 26.94 -11.61
N THR A 413 6.92 26.82 -12.89
CA THR A 413 7.49 27.65 -13.96
C THR A 413 6.36 28.27 -14.78
N GLU A 414 6.68 29.28 -15.59
CA GLU A 414 5.70 29.86 -16.51
C GLU A 414 5.30 28.85 -17.58
N ALA A 415 4.00 28.80 -17.89
CA ALA A 415 3.49 28.06 -19.03
C ALA A 415 3.88 28.77 -20.33
N ALA A 416 4.15 28.00 -21.38
CA ALA A 416 4.44 28.57 -22.70
C ALA A 416 3.25 29.42 -23.20
N PRO A 417 3.49 30.57 -23.85
CA PRO A 417 2.42 31.38 -24.42
C PRO A 417 1.53 30.57 -25.39
N ASP A 418 0.23 30.82 -25.28
CA ASP A 418 -0.87 30.26 -26.07
C ASP A 418 -1.86 31.42 -26.23
N SER A 419 -1.85 32.05 -27.39
CA SER A 419 -2.46 33.37 -27.61
C SER A 419 -3.97 33.30 -27.85
N ASP A 420 -4.48 32.17 -28.33
CA ASP A 420 -5.91 31.95 -28.58
C ASP A 420 -6.58 30.96 -27.60
N HIS A 421 -5.80 30.40 -26.67
CA HIS A 421 -6.25 29.51 -25.60
C HIS A 421 -6.82 28.19 -26.12
N ASP A 422 -6.27 27.67 -27.21
CA ASP A 422 -6.67 26.40 -27.81
C ASP A 422 -5.94 25.17 -27.22
N GLY A 423 -5.03 25.40 -26.26
CA GLY A 423 -4.26 24.38 -25.57
C GLY A 423 -2.96 23.99 -26.27
N ILE A 424 -2.63 24.63 -27.39
CA ILE A 424 -1.38 24.47 -28.12
C ILE A 424 -0.54 25.75 -27.95
N PRO A 425 0.75 25.64 -27.56
CA PRO A 425 1.61 26.81 -27.50
C PRO A 425 1.90 27.41 -28.88
N ASP A 426 1.98 28.75 -28.95
CA ASP A 426 2.25 29.52 -30.18
C ASP A 426 3.47 29.02 -30.98
N TRP A 427 4.49 28.53 -30.28
CA TRP A 427 5.72 28.05 -30.90
C TRP A 427 5.50 26.74 -31.66
N TRP A 428 4.64 25.87 -31.15
CA TRP A 428 4.34 24.58 -31.76
C TRP A 428 3.45 24.77 -32.98
N GLU A 429 2.48 25.67 -32.89
CA GLU A 429 1.61 26.06 -34.01
C GLU A 429 2.43 26.61 -35.19
N LYS A 430 3.30 27.59 -34.94
CA LYS A 430 4.19 28.14 -35.97
C LYS A 430 5.08 27.05 -36.59
N ALA A 431 5.58 26.11 -35.79
CA ALA A 431 6.40 25.01 -36.27
C ALA A 431 5.62 24.00 -37.14
N ASN A 432 4.30 23.92 -36.97
CA ASN A 432 3.41 23.02 -37.71
C ASN A 432 2.52 23.73 -38.76
N GLY A 433 2.75 25.03 -39.01
CA GLY A 433 2.06 25.81 -40.03
C GLY A 433 0.63 26.22 -39.67
N LEU A 434 0.32 26.33 -38.38
CA LEU A 434 -0.95 26.82 -37.83
C LEU A 434 -0.85 28.31 -37.47
N ASP A 435 -1.99 29.00 -37.30
CA ASP A 435 -2.06 30.41 -36.90
C ASP A 435 -2.31 30.53 -35.39
N PRO A 436 -1.37 31.06 -34.59
CA PRO A 436 -1.52 31.22 -33.14
C PRO A 436 -2.65 32.12 -32.64
N ASN A 437 -3.49 32.63 -33.54
CA ASN A 437 -4.66 33.42 -33.20
C ASN A 437 -5.98 32.78 -33.72
N ASP A 438 -5.91 31.57 -34.30
CA ASP A 438 -7.06 30.79 -34.79
C ASP A 438 -7.33 29.57 -33.90
N PRO A 439 -8.20 29.68 -32.88
CA PRO A 439 -8.43 28.59 -31.93
C PRO A 439 -9.14 27.37 -32.56
N SER A 440 -9.54 27.47 -33.84
CA SER A 440 -10.06 26.32 -34.57
C SER A 440 -8.97 25.37 -35.06
N ASP A 441 -7.71 25.80 -35.11
CA ASP A 441 -6.57 25.00 -35.55
C ASP A 441 -6.36 23.77 -34.67
N ALA A 442 -6.47 23.88 -33.33
CA ALA A 442 -6.39 22.74 -32.41
C ALA A 442 -7.26 21.55 -32.81
N GLN A 443 -8.46 21.79 -33.33
CA GLN A 443 -9.43 20.73 -33.66
C GLN A 443 -9.37 20.27 -35.13
N LYS A 444 -8.53 20.90 -35.98
CA LYS A 444 -8.32 20.43 -37.36
C LYS A 444 -7.68 19.04 -37.34
N ILE A 445 -8.15 18.17 -38.25
CA ILE A 445 -7.67 16.80 -38.37
C ILE A 445 -6.40 16.77 -39.22
N ALA A 446 -5.30 16.33 -38.62
CA ALA A 446 -4.02 16.15 -39.29
C ALA A 446 -4.02 14.87 -40.17
N PRO A 447 -3.02 14.68 -41.04
CA PRO A 447 -2.98 13.54 -41.97
C PRO A 447 -3.00 12.15 -41.30
N ASN A 448 -2.55 12.04 -40.06
CA ASN A 448 -2.58 10.81 -39.27
C ASN A 448 -3.95 10.51 -38.62
N GLY A 449 -4.94 11.39 -38.80
CA GLY A 449 -6.31 11.24 -38.31
C GLY A 449 -6.57 11.84 -36.92
N TYR A 450 -5.53 12.22 -36.18
CA TYR A 450 -5.63 12.91 -34.89
C TYR A 450 -5.84 14.41 -35.07
N THR A 451 -6.34 15.11 -34.05
CA THR A 451 -6.38 16.59 -34.10
C THR A 451 -4.97 17.16 -33.94
N TYR A 452 -4.75 18.42 -34.29
CA TYR A 452 -3.46 19.07 -34.00
C TYR A 452 -3.20 19.15 -32.49
N LEU A 453 -4.23 19.33 -31.67
CA LEU A 453 -4.09 19.27 -30.20
C LEU A 453 -3.61 17.89 -29.74
N ASP A 454 -4.19 16.79 -30.24
CA ASP A 454 -3.69 15.44 -29.95
C ASP A 454 -2.22 15.29 -30.36
N ASN A 455 -1.83 15.81 -31.53
CA ASN A 455 -0.45 15.72 -32.01
C ASN A 455 0.51 16.53 -31.13
N TYR A 456 0.10 17.71 -30.68
CA TYR A 456 0.86 18.48 -29.69
C TYR A 456 1.05 17.66 -28.42
N LEU A 457 -0.04 17.17 -27.81
CA LEU A 457 0.00 16.39 -26.57
C LEU A 457 0.91 15.16 -26.66
N ASN A 458 0.99 14.52 -27.82
CA ASN A 458 1.83 13.34 -28.06
C ASN A 458 3.26 13.68 -28.50
N SER A 459 3.54 14.94 -28.84
CA SER A 459 4.89 15.43 -29.15
C SER A 459 5.69 15.85 -27.90
N ILE A 460 5.01 16.00 -26.76
CA ILE A 460 5.65 16.33 -25.49
C ILE A 460 6.47 15.11 -25.03
N VAL A 461 7.78 15.31 -24.92
CA VAL A 461 8.75 14.29 -24.52
C VAL A 461 9.44 14.71 -23.22
N PRO A 462 9.95 13.75 -22.42
CA PRO A 462 10.58 14.06 -21.15
C PRO A 462 11.88 14.83 -21.36
N ASP A 463 12.27 15.63 -20.35
CA ASP A 463 13.61 16.20 -20.29
C ASP A 463 14.64 15.06 -20.43
N PRO A 464 15.63 15.16 -21.34
CA PRO A 464 16.62 14.11 -21.54
C PRO A 464 17.47 13.82 -20.29
N VAL A 465 17.55 14.74 -19.33
CA VAL A 465 18.30 14.58 -18.08
C VAL A 465 17.54 13.65 -17.13
N GLY A 466 18.17 12.54 -16.72
CA GLY A 466 17.58 11.61 -15.77
C GLY A 466 17.68 12.11 -14.33
N ASN A 467 16.96 11.47 -13.42
CA ASN A 467 17.00 11.82 -12.00
C ASN A 467 18.39 11.53 -11.39
N PRO A 468 18.92 12.39 -10.51
CA PRO A 468 20.18 12.11 -9.80
C PRO A 468 20.08 10.88 -8.91
N THR A 469 21.20 10.40 -8.40
CA THR A 469 21.26 9.34 -7.38
C THR A 469 21.59 9.96 -6.02
N VAL A 470 21.02 9.42 -4.95
CA VAL A 470 21.34 9.82 -3.58
C VAL A 470 21.13 8.66 -2.60
N GLN A 471 22.03 8.54 -1.63
CA GLN A 471 21.96 7.55 -0.57
C GLN A 471 22.54 8.14 0.71
N ILE A 472 21.86 7.94 1.85
CA ILE A 472 22.44 8.23 3.17
C ILE A 472 23.52 7.19 3.47
N THR A 473 24.71 7.67 3.82
CA THR A 473 25.87 6.83 4.19
C THR A 473 26.08 6.76 5.70
N GLY A 474 25.50 7.68 6.46
CA GLY A 474 25.55 7.72 7.91
C GLY A 474 24.45 8.63 8.49
N PRO A 475 23.83 8.30 9.64
CA PRO A 475 23.95 7.05 10.40
C PRO A 475 23.49 5.80 9.62
N LYS A 476 23.81 4.61 10.12
CA LYS A 476 23.43 3.34 9.46
C LYS A 476 21.94 3.05 9.67
N HIS A 477 21.38 2.26 8.75
CA HIS A 477 20.03 1.71 8.86
C HIS A 477 19.84 0.97 10.20
N ASN A 478 18.81 1.35 10.96
CA ASN A 478 18.47 0.88 12.29
C ASN A 478 19.56 1.08 13.36
N GLU A 479 20.44 2.06 13.19
CA GLU A 479 21.44 2.37 14.21
C GLU A 479 20.78 2.82 15.52
N VAL A 480 21.21 2.23 16.64
CA VAL A 480 20.78 2.60 17.99
C VAL A 480 21.85 3.49 18.62
N ILE A 481 21.55 4.78 18.72
CA ILE A 481 22.39 5.79 19.38
C ILE A 481 21.95 5.93 20.84
N ALA A 482 22.73 5.36 21.75
CA ALA A 482 22.44 5.40 23.19
C ALA A 482 23.38 6.35 23.93
N GLY A 483 22.82 7.20 24.82
CA GLY A 483 23.58 8.17 25.60
C GLY A 483 22.84 8.63 26.85
N ARG A 484 23.57 9.28 27.77
CA ARG A 484 22.96 9.89 28.98
C ARG A 484 22.28 11.22 28.69
N THR A 485 22.66 11.89 27.62
CA THR A 485 22.14 13.19 27.19
C THR A 485 21.73 13.12 25.71
N ALA A 486 20.94 14.09 25.26
CA ALA A 486 20.61 14.26 23.85
C ALA A 486 21.90 14.39 23.00
N PRO A 487 22.08 13.59 21.94
CA PRO A 487 23.25 13.69 21.06
C PRO A 487 23.08 14.78 19.99
N THR A 488 24.18 15.14 19.34
CA THR A 488 24.18 15.76 18.00
C THR A 488 24.56 14.69 16.99
N LEU A 489 23.75 14.52 15.94
CA LEU A 489 23.99 13.54 14.87
C LEU A 489 24.48 14.26 13.61
N THR A 490 25.45 13.67 12.92
CA THR A 490 25.85 14.08 11.56
C THR A 490 25.20 13.12 10.59
N ILE A 491 24.39 13.66 9.67
CA ILE A 491 23.80 12.90 8.57
C ILE A 491 24.67 13.14 7.34
N GLU A 492 25.11 12.07 6.70
CA GLU A 492 25.99 12.07 5.54
C GLU A 492 25.30 11.40 4.36
N ALA A 493 25.53 11.91 3.15
CA ALA A 493 25.01 11.31 1.94
C ALA A 493 26.04 11.29 0.80
N SER A 494 25.95 10.26 -0.03
CA SER A 494 26.57 10.23 -1.36
C SER A 494 25.51 10.60 -2.40
N ALA A 495 25.83 11.50 -3.31
CA ALA A 495 24.96 11.87 -4.42
C ALA A 495 25.76 12.06 -5.71
N ALA A 496 25.13 11.76 -6.84
CA ALA A 496 25.68 12.02 -8.18
C ALA A 496 24.57 12.44 -9.15
N ALA A 497 24.87 13.38 -10.04
CA ALA A 497 23.96 13.73 -11.13
C ALA A 497 23.95 12.61 -12.19
N ASP A 498 22.85 12.50 -12.95
CA ASP A 498 22.72 11.54 -14.04
C ASP A 498 23.01 12.19 -15.41
N LYS A 499 23.39 11.37 -16.39
CA LYS A 499 23.59 11.74 -17.82
C LYS A 499 24.37 13.04 -18.08
N GLY A 500 25.38 13.34 -17.24
CA GLY A 500 26.23 14.52 -17.40
C GLY A 500 25.63 15.83 -16.84
N GLY A 501 24.54 15.76 -16.10
CA GLY A 501 24.00 16.89 -15.32
C GLY A 501 24.96 17.33 -14.21
N GLN A 502 24.62 18.44 -13.55
CA GLN A 502 25.35 18.95 -12.40
C GLN A 502 24.44 18.96 -11.17
N LEU A 503 24.94 18.48 -10.03
CA LEU A 503 24.21 18.59 -8.77
C LEU A 503 24.16 20.06 -8.32
N ALA A 504 22.97 20.53 -7.98
CA ALA A 504 22.77 21.83 -7.38
C ALA A 504 22.89 21.74 -5.85
N GLU A 505 22.22 20.75 -5.24
CA GLU A 505 22.20 20.58 -3.78
C GLU A 505 21.81 19.16 -3.33
N VAL A 506 22.13 18.88 -2.07
CA VAL A 506 21.60 17.76 -1.29
C VAL A 506 20.95 18.32 -0.02
N GLU A 507 19.65 18.10 0.14
CA GLU A 507 18.87 18.49 1.32
C GLU A 507 18.63 17.28 2.23
N PHE A 508 18.69 17.47 3.55
CA PHE A 508 18.55 16.40 4.55
C PHE A 508 17.28 16.58 5.36
N PHE A 509 16.58 15.47 5.64
CA PHE A 509 15.29 15.46 6.32
C PHE A 509 15.26 14.52 7.52
N VAL A 510 14.51 14.94 8.54
CA VAL A 510 14.03 14.10 9.63
C VAL A 510 12.51 14.08 9.55
N GLY A 511 11.93 12.94 9.19
CA GLY A 511 10.52 12.89 8.81
C GLY A 511 10.29 13.71 7.53
N ASP A 512 9.38 14.67 7.60
CA ASP A 512 9.09 15.65 6.54
C ASP A 512 9.79 17.02 6.78
N GLN A 513 10.59 17.15 7.83
CA GLN A 513 11.24 18.40 8.19
C GLN A 513 12.67 18.47 7.65
N SER A 514 12.98 19.52 6.88
CA SER A 514 14.34 19.82 6.45
C SER A 514 15.20 20.24 7.64
N ILE A 515 16.40 19.68 7.74
CA ILE A 515 17.39 20.05 8.77
C ILE A 515 18.60 20.80 8.20
N GLY A 516 18.70 20.92 6.87
CA GLY A 516 19.76 21.66 6.20
C GLY A 516 20.08 21.16 4.79
N THR A 517 20.83 21.97 4.05
CA THR A 517 21.28 21.68 2.69
C THR A 517 22.81 21.72 2.58
N ALA A 518 23.35 20.98 1.62
CA ALA A 518 24.76 21.00 1.25
C ALA A 518 24.90 21.12 -0.28
N THR A 519 25.66 22.10 -0.74
CA THR A 519 25.86 22.38 -2.19
C THR A 519 27.19 21.83 -2.73
N LYS A 520 28.02 21.25 -1.87
CA LYS A 520 29.33 20.67 -2.23
C LYS A 520 29.62 19.43 -1.38
N ALA A 521 30.36 18.49 -1.95
CA ALA A 521 30.86 17.33 -1.23
C ALA A 521 31.96 17.73 -0.20
N PRO A 522 32.07 17.03 0.95
CA PRO A 522 31.17 15.98 1.42
C PRO A 522 29.78 16.53 1.79
N TYR A 523 28.71 15.87 1.34
CA TYR A 523 27.34 16.29 1.62
C TYR A 523 26.94 15.80 3.01
N GLN A 524 26.72 16.74 3.93
CA GLN A 524 26.37 16.43 5.31
C GLN A 524 25.58 17.57 5.97
N ALA A 525 24.78 17.21 6.99
CA ALA A 525 24.08 18.14 7.86
C ALA A 525 24.19 17.72 9.34
N GLN A 526 24.19 18.69 10.26
CA GLN A 526 24.18 18.44 11.70
C GLN A 526 22.78 18.61 12.28
N TRP A 527 22.32 17.60 13.01
CA TRP A 527 21.08 17.64 13.76
C TRP A 527 21.38 17.62 15.26
N LYS A 528 21.10 18.74 15.94
CA LYS A 528 21.47 18.99 17.34
C LYS A 528 20.33 18.65 18.29
N ASP A 529 20.71 18.40 19.55
CA ASP A 529 19.78 18.19 20.67
C ASP A 529 18.70 17.16 20.38
N VAL A 530 19.10 16.04 19.77
CA VAL A 530 18.19 15.00 19.32
C VAL A 530 17.52 14.34 20.51
N ALA A 531 16.19 14.43 20.57
CA ALA A 531 15.41 13.85 21.65
C ALA A 531 15.38 12.31 21.57
N ASP A 532 14.94 11.69 22.66
CA ASP A 532 14.69 10.26 22.71
C ASP A 532 13.54 9.88 21.75
N GLY A 533 13.78 8.93 20.83
CA GLY A 533 12.77 8.55 19.84
C GLY A 533 13.28 7.71 18.68
N THR A 534 12.36 7.32 17.80
CA THR A 534 12.66 6.72 16.49
C THR A 534 12.44 7.80 15.42
N TYR A 535 13.37 7.89 14.48
CA TYR A 535 13.38 8.91 13.44
C TYR A 535 13.66 8.28 12.08
N TYR A 536 13.09 8.86 11.04
CA TYR A 536 13.28 8.41 9.66
C TYR A 536 14.07 9.48 8.91
N LEU A 537 15.28 9.13 8.50
CA LEU A 537 16.18 10.04 7.83
C LEU A 537 16.09 9.83 6.32
N THR A 538 16.03 10.92 5.57
CA THR A 538 16.17 10.88 4.11
C THR A 538 17.03 12.05 3.62
N ALA A 539 17.56 11.92 2.41
CA ALA A 539 18.22 13.00 1.70
C ALA A 539 17.58 13.18 0.32
N ARG A 540 17.53 14.41 -0.18
CA ARG A 540 17.07 14.74 -1.53
C ARG A 540 18.20 15.37 -2.32
N ALA A 541 18.61 14.75 -3.42
CA ALA A 541 19.53 15.38 -4.36
C ALA A 541 18.72 16.05 -5.48
N THR A 542 19.07 17.30 -5.80
CA THR A 542 18.48 18.07 -6.89
C THR A 542 19.57 18.51 -7.85
N ASP A 543 19.36 18.35 -9.15
CA ASP A 543 20.27 18.81 -10.18
C ASP A 543 19.98 20.26 -10.61
N SER A 544 20.84 20.81 -11.46
CA SER A 544 20.70 22.18 -11.99
C SER A 544 19.48 22.40 -12.90
N ASN A 545 18.80 21.33 -13.33
CA ASN A 545 17.59 21.39 -14.14
C ASN A 545 16.32 21.24 -13.28
N GLY A 546 16.47 21.09 -11.96
CA GLY A 546 15.36 20.89 -11.02
C GLY A 546 14.87 19.44 -10.94
N THR A 547 15.58 18.49 -11.57
CA THR A 547 15.28 17.06 -11.42
C THR A 547 15.83 16.56 -10.10
N ALA A 548 15.02 15.79 -9.35
CA ALA A 548 15.35 15.38 -8.00
C ALA A 548 15.09 13.91 -7.72
N THR A 549 15.78 13.37 -6.72
CA THR A 549 15.59 12.02 -6.16
C THR A 549 15.63 12.08 -4.65
N GLN A 550 14.67 11.44 -3.98
CA GLN A 550 14.73 11.16 -2.56
C GLN A 550 15.49 9.86 -2.31
N SER A 551 16.30 9.78 -1.26
CA SER A 551 16.95 8.54 -0.85
C SER A 551 15.94 7.58 -0.21
N THR A 552 16.25 6.28 -0.24
CA THR A 552 15.61 5.30 0.66
C THR A 552 15.63 5.81 2.11
N SER A 553 14.56 5.55 2.86
CA SER A 553 14.45 5.91 4.26
C SER A 553 15.42 5.12 5.15
N VAL A 554 16.13 5.84 6.02
CA VAL A 554 17.04 5.29 7.03
C VAL A 554 16.45 5.52 8.43
N PRO A 555 15.69 4.56 8.98
CA PRO A 555 15.29 4.59 10.39
C PRO A 555 16.50 4.56 11.32
N VAL A 556 16.47 5.37 12.37
CA VAL A 556 17.45 5.41 13.47
C VAL A 556 16.74 5.56 14.82
N HIS A 557 17.39 5.11 15.89
CA HIS A 557 16.81 5.11 17.22
C HIS A 557 17.71 5.82 18.23
N VAL A 558 17.23 6.89 18.84
CA VAL A 558 17.93 7.62 19.89
C VAL A 558 17.37 7.21 21.26
N ASN A 559 18.26 6.73 22.13
CA ASN A 559 17.93 6.27 23.48
C ASN A 559 18.65 7.13 24.52
N VAL A 560 17.92 8.07 25.13
CA VAL A 560 18.42 8.92 26.22
C VAL A 560 18.12 8.26 27.57
N GLN A 561 19.17 7.92 28.32
CA GLN A 561 19.05 7.06 29.50
C GLN A 561 19.20 7.82 30.83
N ALA A 562 18.11 7.97 31.58
CA ALA A 562 18.11 8.44 32.97
C ALA A 562 18.43 7.33 34.02
N GLY A 563 18.55 6.07 33.58
CA GLY A 563 18.68 4.90 34.45
C GLY A 563 17.33 4.31 34.89
N THR A 564 17.33 3.17 35.57
CA THR A 564 16.11 2.46 36.01
C THR A 564 16.16 2.13 37.52
N PRO A 565 16.07 3.11 38.43
CA PRO A 565 16.24 2.88 39.86
C PRO A 565 15.30 1.80 40.41
N GLY A 566 15.88 0.79 41.07
CA GLY A 566 15.13 -0.35 41.61
C GLY A 566 14.61 -1.34 40.55
N TRP A 567 15.05 -1.23 39.30
CA TRP A 567 14.72 -2.16 38.22
C TRP A 567 15.98 -2.54 37.44
N THR A 568 16.01 -3.74 36.87
CA THR A 568 17.04 -4.17 35.92
C THR A 568 16.49 -4.07 34.52
N SER A 569 17.26 -3.51 33.58
CA SER A 569 16.91 -3.43 32.16
C SER A 569 17.83 -4.33 31.35
N ALA A 570 17.26 -5.33 30.67
CA ALA A 570 18.04 -6.28 29.88
C ALA A 570 17.21 -6.88 28.74
N ALA A 571 17.89 -7.33 27.70
CA ALA A 571 17.29 -8.15 26.67
C ALA A 571 17.02 -9.57 27.19
N VAL A 572 15.92 -10.16 26.73
CA VAL A 572 15.69 -11.61 26.78
C VAL A 572 15.93 -12.14 25.37
N GLY A 573 16.80 -13.14 25.26
CA GLY A 573 17.22 -13.68 23.96
C GLY A 573 18.22 -12.76 23.25
N LYS A 574 18.17 -12.76 21.93
CA LYS A 574 19.02 -11.96 21.04
C LYS A 574 18.14 -11.13 20.10
N PRO A 575 17.46 -10.08 20.61
CA PRO A 575 16.67 -9.20 19.76
C PRO A 575 17.56 -8.55 18.69
N PRO A 576 17.04 -8.30 17.47
CA PRO A 576 17.82 -7.74 16.37
C PRO A 576 18.51 -6.40 16.69
N LEU A 577 17.83 -5.55 17.45
CA LEU A 577 18.32 -4.28 17.99
C LEU A 577 18.29 -4.29 19.51
N ALA A 578 19.32 -3.73 20.11
CA ALA A 578 19.39 -3.55 21.55
C ALA A 578 18.24 -2.67 22.05
N GLY A 579 17.46 -3.19 22.98
CA GLY A 579 16.43 -2.43 23.68
C GLY A 579 17.01 -1.51 24.75
N SER A 580 16.14 -0.74 25.39
CA SER A 580 16.50 0.11 26.53
C SER A 580 15.35 0.30 27.52
N GLY A 581 15.70 0.64 28.75
CA GLY A 581 14.75 1.08 29.76
C GLY A 581 15.28 2.34 30.42
N SER A 582 14.40 3.31 30.66
CA SER A 582 14.72 4.54 31.38
C SER A 582 13.54 5.00 32.22
N ILE A 583 13.79 5.54 33.41
CA ILE A 583 12.78 6.13 34.27
C ILE A 583 13.11 7.62 34.45
N SER A 584 12.20 8.49 34.01
CA SER A 584 12.19 9.93 34.28
C SER A 584 10.82 10.32 34.78
N ASP A 585 10.76 11.19 35.81
CA ASP A 585 9.49 11.71 36.35
C ASP A 585 8.46 10.62 36.69
N ASN A 586 8.94 9.49 37.24
CA ASN A 586 8.16 8.29 37.56
C ASN A 586 7.46 7.63 36.35
N VAL A 587 7.89 7.93 35.13
CA VAL A 587 7.47 7.28 33.89
C VAL A 587 8.60 6.38 33.40
N LEU A 588 8.33 5.08 33.31
CA LEU A 588 9.20 4.11 32.65
C LEU A 588 8.97 4.18 31.14
N THR A 589 10.00 4.55 30.39
CA THR A 589 10.07 4.32 28.95
C THR A 589 10.83 3.01 28.72
N ILE A 590 10.21 2.07 28.01
CA ILE A 590 10.83 0.81 27.60
C ILE A 590 10.80 0.69 26.09
N LYS A 591 11.92 0.26 25.51
CA LYS A 591 12.08 0.07 24.07
C LYS A 591 12.69 -1.27 23.74
N GLY A 592 12.30 -1.86 22.63
CA GLY A 592 12.77 -3.19 22.24
C GLY A 592 12.44 -3.55 20.81
N SER A 593 13.15 -4.54 20.29
CA SER A 593 12.89 -5.15 18.99
C SER A 593 12.67 -6.66 19.18
N GLY A 594 12.43 -7.37 18.08
CA GLY A 594 12.18 -8.81 18.10
C GLY A 594 10.70 -9.11 18.30
N ARG A 595 10.40 -10.29 18.88
CA ARG A 595 9.04 -10.76 19.10
C ARG A 595 8.94 -11.57 20.40
N ILE A 596 7.90 -11.30 21.18
CA ILE A 596 7.44 -12.15 22.28
C ILE A 596 6.59 -13.27 21.67
N ARG A 597 7.22 -14.42 21.42
CA ARG A 597 6.58 -15.59 20.82
C ARG A 597 7.21 -16.85 21.38
N ASP A 598 6.36 -17.81 21.77
CA ASP A 598 6.73 -19.19 22.11
C ASP A 598 8.05 -19.32 22.89
N ARG A 599 8.79 -20.42 22.73
CA ARG A 599 10.06 -20.69 23.42
C ARG A 599 11.28 -20.00 22.80
N SER A 600 11.09 -19.24 21.72
CA SER A 600 12.16 -18.53 20.98
C SER A 600 12.08 -17.01 21.14
N SER A 601 11.44 -16.53 22.22
CA SER A 601 11.16 -15.11 22.45
C SER A 601 12.43 -14.24 22.47
N ASN A 602 12.43 -13.17 21.68
CA ASN A 602 13.48 -12.16 21.65
C ASN A 602 12.87 -10.78 21.88
N PHE A 603 13.16 -10.12 22.99
CA PHE A 603 12.50 -8.85 23.35
C PHE A 603 13.27 -8.10 24.45
N HIS A 604 12.79 -6.92 24.84
CA HIS A 604 13.40 -6.15 25.94
C HIS A 604 12.55 -6.21 27.21
N TYR A 605 13.21 -6.38 28.36
CA TYR A 605 12.56 -6.59 29.66
C TYR A 605 13.12 -5.66 30.74
N VAL A 606 12.24 -4.97 31.46
CA VAL A 606 12.58 -4.15 32.64
C VAL A 606 11.91 -4.75 33.87
N TYR A 607 12.69 -5.24 34.82
CA TYR A 607 12.18 -6.16 35.84
C TYR A 607 12.78 -6.03 37.23
N ARG A 608 12.09 -6.62 38.20
CA ARG A 608 12.56 -6.93 39.55
C ARG A 608 12.59 -8.43 39.74
N LYS A 609 13.63 -8.93 40.41
CA LYS A 609 13.70 -10.31 40.89
C LYS A 609 13.01 -10.38 42.24
N LEU A 610 12.00 -11.22 42.37
CA LEU A 610 11.29 -11.47 43.62
C LEU A 610 11.49 -12.93 44.05
N GLN A 611 11.41 -13.16 45.35
CA GLN A 611 11.38 -14.49 45.93
C GLN A 611 10.19 -14.55 46.89
N VAL A 612 9.08 -15.10 46.41
CA VAL A 612 7.82 -15.20 47.16
C VAL A 612 7.36 -16.66 47.07
N GLY A 613 7.21 -17.31 48.21
CA GLY A 613 6.77 -18.70 48.29
C GLY A 613 5.90 -18.92 49.52
N GLY A 614 5.08 -19.97 49.47
CA GLY A 614 4.06 -20.25 50.48
C GLY A 614 2.72 -20.53 49.82
N GLN A 615 1.92 -21.42 50.42
CA GLN A 615 0.60 -21.74 49.90
C GLN A 615 -0.29 -20.50 49.91
N GLY A 616 -0.85 -20.16 48.74
CA GLY A 616 -1.76 -19.01 48.61
C GLY A 616 -1.08 -17.64 48.57
N SER A 617 0.27 -17.57 48.52
CA SER A 617 0.98 -16.31 48.31
C SER A 617 0.56 -15.67 46.99
N VAL A 618 0.36 -14.35 47.01
CA VAL A 618 -0.04 -13.57 45.84
C VAL A 618 1.01 -12.52 45.57
N SER A 619 1.42 -12.37 44.33
CA SER A 619 2.21 -11.22 43.91
C SER A 619 1.51 -10.54 42.75
N GLN A 620 1.55 -9.21 42.70
CA GLN A 620 0.96 -8.47 41.60
C GLN A 620 1.81 -7.30 41.17
N ILE A 621 1.68 -6.96 39.89
CA ILE A 621 2.14 -5.70 39.32
C ILE A 621 0.95 -4.97 38.72
N THR A 622 0.82 -3.68 39.03
CA THR A 622 -0.16 -2.78 38.40
C THR A 622 0.59 -1.57 37.84
N ALA A 623 0.23 -1.15 36.63
CA ALA A 623 0.75 0.08 36.02
C ALA A 623 -0.26 0.67 35.04
N ARG A 624 -0.10 1.95 34.70
CA ARG A 624 -0.83 2.57 33.60
C ARG A 624 0.07 2.63 32.37
N LEU A 625 -0.37 2.05 31.26
CA LEU A 625 0.22 2.29 29.94
C LEU A 625 -0.23 3.68 29.47
N ASP A 626 0.70 4.62 29.45
CA ASP A 626 0.45 6.00 29.02
C ASP A 626 0.54 6.15 27.51
N LYS A 627 1.44 5.39 26.87
CA LYS A 627 1.68 5.46 25.42
C LYS A 627 2.26 4.17 24.88
N LEU A 628 1.80 3.77 23.70
CA LEU A 628 2.38 2.73 22.86
C LEU A 628 2.57 3.30 21.45
N HIS A 629 3.80 3.30 20.94
CA HIS A 629 4.04 3.83 19.59
C HIS A 629 3.63 2.80 18.53
N LYS A 630 2.74 3.21 17.62
CA LYS A 630 2.27 2.40 16.47
C LYS A 630 3.33 2.38 15.38
N VAL A 631 4.27 1.43 15.45
CA VAL A 631 5.37 1.30 14.46
C VAL A 631 5.29 0.04 13.61
N ALA A 632 4.73 -1.04 14.14
CA ALA A 632 4.66 -2.34 13.48
C ALA A 632 3.39 -3.10 13.85
N ASN A 633 2.96 -3.98 12.94
CA ASN A 633 1.85 -4.89 13.17
C ASN A 633 2.30 -6.01 14.11
N GLY A 634 1.44 -6.43 15.04
CA GLY A 634 1.78 -7.48 16.01
C GLY A 634 2.72 -7.02 17.15
N LEU A 635 3.13 -5.75 17.16
CA LEU A 635 3.88 -5.16 18.27
C LEU A 635 3.07 -5.19 19.56
N VAL A 636 3.73 -5.54 20.66
CA VAL A 636 3.11 -5.58 22.00
C VAL A 636 3.95 -4.89 23.07
N ALA A 637 3.26 -4.33 24.07
CA ALA A 637 3.88 -3.91 25.32
C ALA A 637 2.95 -4.19 26.51
N GLY A 638 3.53 -4.56 27.66
CA GLY A 638 2.73 -4.87 28.83
C GLY A 638 3.52 -5.39 30.01
N LEU A 639 2.79 -6.05 30.91
CA LEU A 639 3.31 -6.61 32.14
C LEU A 639 3.66 -8.08 31.93
N MET A 640 4.78 -8.52 32.50
CA MET A 640 5.24 -9.91 32.39
C MET A 640 5.75 -10.42 33.73
N ILE A 641 5.35 -11.66 34.03
CA ILE A 641 5.93 -12.49 35.09
C ILE A 641 6.52 -13.74 34.45
N ARG A 642 7.78 -14.04 34.74
CA ARG A 642 8.52 -15.15 34.15
C ARG A 642 9.43 -15.86 35.17
N ASP A 643 9.61 -17.15 34.98
CA ASP A 643 10.33 -18.03 35.91
C ASP A 643 11.84 -17.73 35.94
N SER A 644 12.45 -17.55 34.76
CA SER A 644 13.88 -17.22 34.61
C SER A 644 14.11 -16.30 33.41
N LEU A 645 15.34 -15.81 33.20
CA LEU A 645 15.69 -14.99 32.02
C LEU A 645 16.04 -15.82 30.77
N ASP A 646 15.93 -17.15 30.84
CA ASP A 646 16.07 -18.03 29.67
C ASP A 646 14.94 -17.73 28.65
N PRO A 647 15.23 -17.48 27.36
CA PRO A 647 14.20 -17.23 26.34
C PRO A 647 13.06 -18.25 26.30
N ALA A 648 13.32 -19.50 26.67
CA ALA A 648 12.35 -20.59 26.68
C ALA A 648 11.60 -20.76 28.02
N ALA A 649 11.90 -19.92 29.02
CA ALA A 649 11.30 -20.00 30.35
C ALA A 649 9.79 -19.75 30.31
N PRO A 650 8.99 -20.50 31.09
CA PRO A 650 7.57 -20.22 31.23
C PRO A 650 7.33 -18.77 31.69
N PHE A 651 6.34 -18.13 31.06
CA PHE A 651 5.91 -16.78 31.42
C PHE A 651 4.42 -16.60 31.20
N MET A 652 3.86 -15.62 31.91
CA MET A 652 2.60 -14.98 31.56
C MET A 652 2.86 -13.51 31.24
N PHE A 653 2.33 -13.07 30.11
CA PHE A 653 2.32 -11.68 29.68
C PHE A 653 0.86 -11.22 29.54
N GLY A 654 0.56 -10.04 30.07
CA GLY A 654 -0.69 -9.33 29.86
C GLY A 654 -0.40 -7.91 29.41
N GLY A 655 -0.78 -7.57 28.18
CA GLY A 655 -0.43 -6.29 27.58
C GLY A 655 -1.37 -5.86 26.47
N ILE A 656 -0.97 -4.81 25.77
CA ILE A 656 -1.70 -4.22 24.64
C ILE A 656 -0.81 -4.31 23.41
N GLY A 657 -1.42 -4.56 22.25
CA GLY A 657 -0.72 -4.56 20.97
C GLY A 657 -1.58 -4.07 19.81
N TYR A 658 -0.91 -3.77 18.70
CA TYR A 658 -1.53 -3.48 17.41
C TYR A 658 -1.57 -4.76 16.55
N GLY A 659 -2.51 -4.87 15.60
CA GLY A 659 -2.57 -6.06 14.75
C GLY A 659 -3.24 -7.26 15.38
N VAL A 660 -3.96 -7.08 16.48
CA VAL A 660 -4.53 -8.20 17.24
C VAL A 660 -5.92 -8.50 16.70
N ALA A 661 -6.04 -9.63 16.01
CA ALA A 661 -7.27 -10.13 15.41
C ALA A 661 -8.38 -10.37 16.46
N GLY A 662 -9.61 -9.93 16.16
CA GLY A 662 -10.82 -10.32 16.89
C GLY A 662 -11.39 -11.67 16.42
N PRO A 663 -12.43 -12.21 17.08
CA PRO A 663 -13.04 -13.49 16.73
C PRO A 663 -13.56 -13.60 15.28
N GLY A 664 -13.86 -12.46 14.63
CA GLY A 664 -14.34 -12.40 13.25
C GLY A 664 -13.36 -11.81 12.21
N SER A 665 -12.16 -11.38 12.59
CA SER A 665 -11.21 -10.76 11.65
C SER A 665 -10.35 -11.80 10.93
N VAL A 666 -10.08 -11.58 9.65
CA VAL A 666 -8.94 -12.24 8.99
C VAL A 666 -7.65 -11.89 9.75
N ALA A 667 -6.72 -12.84 9.85
CA ALA A 667 -5.58 -12.79 10.77
C ALA A 667 -4.69 -11.53 10.66
N ASP A 668 -4.86 -10.73 9.59
CA ASP A 668 -3.99 -9.61 9.22
C ASP A 668 -4.62 -8.20 9.39
N ASP A 669 -5.90 -8.05 9.74
CA ASP A 669 -6.64 -6.75 9.78
C ASP A 669 -7.01 -6.28 11.22
N GLY A 670 -6.23 -6.67 12.23
CA GLY A 670 -6.53 -6.41 13.65
C GLY A 670 -6.12 -5.00 14.13
N GLY A 671 -6.97 -4.35 14.91
CA GLY A 671 -6.70 -3.07 15.57
C GLY A 671 -5.96 -3.18 16.91
N MET A 672 -6.00 -2.12 17.72
CA MET A 672 -5.40 -2.13 19.06
C MET A 672 -6.26 -2.93 20.03
N LYS A 673 -5.71 -3.99 20.64
CA LYS A 673 -6.40 -4.79 21.67
C LYS A 673 -5.47 -5.20 22.80
N ALA A 674 -6.04 -5.47 23.97
CA ALA A 674 -5.33 -6.12 25.06
C ALA A 674 -5.31 -7.64 24.83
N GLN A 675 -4.18 -8.28 25.06
CA GLN A 675 -4.02 -9.71 24.87
C GLN A 675 -3.07 -10.33 25.89
N ALA A 676 -3.34 -11.61 26.19
CA ALA A 676 -2.49 -12.43 27.02
C ALA A 676 -1.62 -13.36 26.16
N ILE A 677 -0.31 -13.36 26.39
CA ILE A 677 0.66 -14.23 25.72
C ILE A 677 1.33 -15.12 26.78
N ARG A 678 1.59 -16.39 26.45
CA ARG A 678 2.17 -17.36 27.38
C ARG A 678 2.95 -18.46 26.68
N ILE A 679 3.74 -19.20 27.45
CA ILE A 679 4.36 -20.47 27.04
C ILE A 679 3.89 -21.58 28.00
N GLN A 680 3.04 -22.51 27.55
CA GLN A 680 2.91 -23.83 28.21
C GLN A 680 2.32 -24.95 27.32
N THR A 681 2.37 -26.19 27.82
CA THR A 681 2.56 -27.44 27.06
C THR A 681 1.32 -28.15 26.47
N HIS A 682 0.06 -27.89 26.85
CA HIS A 682 -1.12 -28.59 26.29
C HIS A 682 -2.43 -27.75 26.43
N GLY A 683 -3.39 -27.88 25.49
CA GLY A 683 -4.74 -27.25 25.51
C GLY A 683 -5.73 -27.87 26.53
N ALA A 684 -7.01 -27.47 26.65
CA ALA A 684 -7.86 -26.55 25.88
C ALA A 684 -8.72 -25.65 26.81
N GLU A 685 -8.59 -24.32 26.64
CA GLU A 685 -9.35 -23.18 27.22
C GLU A 685 -9.14 -22.74 28.70
N PRO A 686 -9.20 -21.43 29.06
CA PRO A 686 -9.32 -20.22 28.23
C PRO A 686 -8.14 -19.23 28.38
N SER A 687 -7.63 -18.70 27.25
CA SER A 687 -7.37 -17.25 27.19
C SER A 687 -8.72 -16.62 26.86
N VAL A 688 -9.15 -15.59 27.59
CA VAL A 688 -10.53 -15.02 27.49
C VAL A 688 -10.80 -14.39 26.10
N GLY A 689 -9.81 -14.40 25.21
CA GLY A 689 -9.82 -13.67 23.95
C GLY A 689 -9.31 -12.24 24.16
N PRO A 690 -8.86 -11.57 23.09
CA PRO A 690 -8.38 -10.20 23.21
C PRO A 690 -9.51 -9.26 23.62
N TRP A 691 -9.21 -8.25 24.44
CA TRP A 691 -10.17 -7.24 24.90
C TRP A 691 -10.05 -5.93 24.09
N PRO A 692 -11.16 -5.26 23.73
CA PRO A 692 -12.55 -5.65 23.98
C PRO A 692 -12.92 -6.97 23.30
N TRP A 693 -13.78 -7.77 23.95
CA TRP A 693 -14.22 -9.08 23.43
C TRP A 693 -15.17 -8.99 22.24
N SER A 694 -15.72 -7.80 21.98
CA SER A 694 -16.39 -7.48 20.72
C SER A 694 -15.38 -7.35 19.59
N ASP A 695 -15.84 -7.15 18.36
CA ASP A 695 -14.98 -6.81 17.24
C ASP A 695 -14.44 -5.36 17.30
N ASP A 696 -14.82 -4.59 18.33
CA ASP A 696 -14.32 -3.23 18.53
C ASP A 696 -12.83 -3.21 18.90
N TYR A 697 -12.20 -2.08 18.61
CA TYR A 697 -10.81 -1.81 18.95
C TYR A 697 -10.70 -0.78 20.06
N MET A 698 -9.59 -0.87 20.79
CA MET A 698 -9.21 0.13 21.78
C MET A 698 -8.85 1.44 21.09
N ASP A 699 -9.10 2.55 21.79
CA ASP A 699 -8.75 3.89 21.32
C ASP A 699 -7.27 4.17 21.61
N PRO A 700 -6.41 4.30 20.57
CA PRO A 700 -4.97 4.52 20.74
C PRO A 700 -4.61 5.86 21.39
N THR A 701 -5.57 6.78 21.55
CA THR A 701 -5.38 8.06 22.22
C THR A 701 -5.61 7.99 23.74
N LYS A 702 -6.17 6.88 24.23
CA LYS A 702 -6.49 6.69 25.65
C LYS A 702 -5.38 5.96 26.40
N GLN A 703 -5.34 6.20 27.71
CA GLN A 703 -4.48 5.50 28.65
C GLN A 703 -5.22 4.32 29.26
N TYR A 704 -4.48 3.24 29.55
CA TYR A 704 -5.07 2.01 30.06
C TYR A 704 -4.29 1.49 31.26
N TRP A 705 -5.01 1.13 32.32
CA TRP A 705 -4.44 0.44 33.47
C TRP A 705 -4.35 -1.05 33.18
N LEU A 706 -3.20 -1.63 33.49
CA LEU A 706 -2.93 -3.06 33.41
C LEU A 706 -2.61 -3.59 34.80
N ARG A 707 -3.06 -4.82 35.07
CA ARG A 707 -2.69 -5.57 36.27
C ARG A 707 -2.41 -7.01 35.90
N LEU A 708 -1.30 -7.55 36.39
CA LEU A 708 -0.96 -8.97 36.25
C LEU A 708 -0.75 -9.56 37.65
N LEU A 709 -1.57 -10.55 37.98
CA LEU A 709 -1.59 -11.24 39.26
C LEU A 709 -0.96 -12.63 39.10
N ARG A 710 -0.20 -13.05 40.12
CA ARG A 710 0.40 -14.38 40.29
C ARG A 710 -0.05 -14.96 41.62
N ARG A 711 -0.65 -16.15 41.65
CA ARG A 711 -1.07 -16.85 42.88
C ARG A 711 -0.52 -18.27 42.94
N GLU A 712 0.19 -18.59 44.02
CA GLU A 712 0.69 -19.94 44.29
C GLU A 712 -0.47 -20.91 44.57
N ARG A 713 -0.51 -22.06 43.87
CA ARG A 713 -1.52 -23.11 44.12
C ARG A 713 -0.91 -24.32 44.86
N PRO A 714 -1.56 -24.80 45.93
CA PRO A 714 -1.08 -25.94 46.72
C PRO A 714 -0.97 -27.27 45.95
N GLN A 715 -1.80 -27.47 44.93
CA GLN A 715 -1.93 -28.73 44.20
C GLN A 715 -1.20 -28.55 42.86
N ALA A 716 -0.13 -29.32 42.65
CA ALA A 716 0.60 -29.50 41.36
C ALA A 716 1.78 -28.57 40.99
N ARG A 717 2.34 -27.74 41.89
CA ARG A 717 3.45 -26.79 41.53
C ARG A 717 3.08 -25.83 40.38
N GLU A 718 1.79 -25.53 40.28
CA GLU A 718 1.23 -24.61 39.32
C GLU A 718 1.00 -23.25 39.97
N VAL A 719 1.13 -22.22 39.14
CA VAL A 719 0.88 -20.84 39.50
C VAL A 719 -0.27 -20.34 38.64
N GLU A 720 -1.28 -19.77 39.30
CA GLU A 720 -2.39 -19.12 38.62
C GLU A 720 -2.03 -17.68 38.26
N PHE A 721 -2.36 -17.30 37.03
CA PHE A 721 -2.21 -15.95 36.52
C PHE A 721 -3.53 -15.36 36.07
N GLU A 722 -3.71 -14.07 36.38
CA GLU A 722 -4.85 -13.30 35.89
C GLU A 722 -4.36 -11.94 35.37
N ALA A 723 -4.75 -11.59 34.15
CA ALA A 723 -4.46 -10.30 33.52
C ALA A 723 -5.74 -9.46 33.43
N PHE A 724 -5.67 -8.22 33.90
CA PHE A 724 -6.79 -7.29 33.93
C PHE A 724 -6.46 -5.97 33.25
N ILE A 725 -7.48 -5.37 32.66
CA ILE A 725 -7.44 -4.03 32.06
C ILE A 725 -8.51 -3.14 32.68
N SER A 726 -8.24 -1.83 32.75
CA SER A 726 -9.20 -0.83 33.20
C SER A 726 -8.93 0.52 32.55
N THR A 727 -9.97 1.29 32.26
CA THR A 727 -9.85 2.69 31.80
C THR A 727 -9.74 3.68 32.96
N ASP A 728 -10.17 3.32 34.16
CA ASP A 728 -10.31 4.24 35.30
C ASP A 728 -9.72 3.72 36.63
N LYS A 729 -9.15 2.51 36.63
CA LYS A 729 -8.60 1.79 37.80
C LYS A 729 -9.64 1.32 38.83
N THR A 730 -10.93 1.62 38.64
CA THR A 730 -12.02 1.23 39.54
C THR A 730 -12.74 -0.03 39.06
N LYS A 731 -13.04 -0.10 37.76
CA LYS A 731 -13.66 -1.28 37.13
C LYS A 731 -12.61 -2.02 36.32
N TRP A 732 -12.41 -3.30 36.63
CA TRP A 732 -11.42 -4.15 35.99
C TRP A 732 -12.08 -5.26 35.18
N ASP A 733 -11.69 -5.36 33.92
CA ASP A 733 -12.08 -6.44 33.03
C ASP A 733 -10.92 -7.45 32.93
N ARG A 734 -11.20 -8.74 33.13
CA ARG A 734 -10.18 -9.80 33.06
C ARG A 734 -10.05 -10.36 31.66
N PHE A 735 -9.00 -9.99 30.93
CA PHE A 735 -8.78 -10.44 29.55
C PHE A 735 -7.83 -11.64 29.44
N GLY A 736 -7.17 -12.05 30.52
CA GLY A 736 -6.28 -13.21 30.52
C GLY A 736 -6.41 -14.04 31.80
N TYR A 737 -6.37 -15.36 31.63
CA TYR A 737 -6.32 -16.34 32.71
C TYR A 737 -5.43 -17.49 32.24
N GLU A 738 -4.53 -17.98 33.09
CA GLU A 738 -3.81 -19.22 32.79
C GLU A 738 -3.28 -19.88 34.06
N ARG A 739 -3.02 -21.18 34.00
CA ARG A 739 -2.22 -21.88 35.00
C ARG A 739 -0.92 -22.32 34.38
N ILE A 740 0.20 -21.95 35.00
CA ILE A 740 1.53 -22.23 34.49
C ILE A 740 2.37 -22.90 35.57
N ALA A 741 2.99 -24.03 35.24
CA ALA A 741 3.96 -24.69 36.11
C ALA A 741 5.22 -23.85 36.19
N MET A 742 5.45 -23.23 37.35
CA MET A 742 6.65 -22.47 37.68
C MET A 742 7.19 -23.02 39.01
N PRO A 743 8.19 -23.92 38.97
CA PRO A 743 8.63 -24.64 40.17
C PRO A 743 9.46 -23.77 41.12
N SER A 744 9.92 -22.60 40.67
CA SER A 744 10.77 -21.71 41.45
C SER A 744 9.93 -20.70 42.25
N PRO A 745 10.20 -20.53 43.57
CA PRO A 745 9.65 -19.40 44.34
C PRO A 745 10.31 -18.06 43.93
N THR A 746 11.43 -18.13 43.20
CA THR A 746 12.10 -16.97 42.62
C THR A 746 11.63 -16.75 41.20
N PHE A 747 11.15 -15.56 40.90
CA PHE A 747 10.68 -15.18 39.57
C PHE A 747 11.00 -13.71 39.28
N TYR A 748 10.76 -13.31 38.05
CA TYR A 748 10.97 -11.95 37.58
C TYR A 748 9.63 -11.33 37.20
N ILE A 749 9.39 -10.11 37.68
CA ILE A 749 8.15 -9.35 37.46
C ILE A 749 8.50 -7.98 36.90
N GLY A 750 7.77 -7.52 35.89
CA GLY A 750 8.08 -6.24 35.25
C GLY A 750 7.38 -6.00 33.92
N PHE A 751 8.06 -5.29 33.04
CA PHE A 751 7.55 -4.74 31.79
C PHE A 751 8.28 -5.31 30.59
N ALA A 752 7.55 -5.73 29.56
CA ALA A 752 8.11 -6.25 28.33
C ALA A 752 7.58 -5.46 27.12
N VAL A 753 8.44 -5.29 26.12
CA VAL A 753 8.09 -4.71 24.81
C VAL A 753 8.88 -5.42 23.71
N ASP A 754 8.27 -5.56 22.55
CA ASP A 754 8.92 -6.05 21.34
C ASP A 754 8.70 -5.11 20.15
N GLY A 755 9.23 -5.51 18.99
CA GLY A 755 9.05 -4.79 17.73
C GLY A 755 8.08 -5.48 16.76
N GLY A 756 7.35 -6.52 17.17
CA GLY A 756 6.48 -7.28 16.25
C GLY A 756 7.22 -7.98 15.10
N LYS A 757 8.45 -8.47 15.32
CA LYS A 757 9.29 -9.04 14.25
C LYS A 757 8.58 -10.17 13.47
N GLU A 758 8.39 -9.97 12.18
CA GLU A 758 7.91 -10.97 11.23
C GLU A 758 9.07 -11.63 10.47
N ASP A 759 8.78 -12.72 9.74
CA ASP A 759 9.78 -13.43 8.93
C ASP A 759 10.03 -12.72 7.59
N ASN A 760 10.62 -11.53 7.67
CA ASN A 760 11.02 -10.68 6.55
C ASN A 760 12.35 -9.94 6.85
N GLY A 761 12.75 -8.97 6.03
CA GLY A 761 13.95 -8.15 6.24
C GLY A 761 13.76 -6.97 7.21
N LEU A 762 12.52 -6.62 7.58
CA LEU A 762 12.27 -5.45 8.43
C LEU A 762 12.65 -5.68 9.89
N VAL A 763 13.09 -4.62 10.55
CA VAL A 763 13.36 -4.61 11.98
C VAL A 763 12.77 -3.34 12.56
N ASP A 764 11.71 -3.50 13.35
CA ASP A 764 11.03 -2.39 14.00
C ASP A 764 11.42 -2.29 15.48
N TYR A 765 11.25 -1.08 16.03
CA TYR A 765 11.68 -0.73 17.38
C TYR A 765 10.51 -0.18 18.20
N GLY A 766 9.88 -1.07 18.97
CA GLY A 766 8.74 -0.72 19.79
C GLY A 766 9.13 0.15 20.96
N THR A 767 8.25 1.08 21.32
CA THR A 767 8.41 2.01 22.44
C THR A 767 7.11 2.10 23.22
N ALA A 768 7.19 1.92 24.54
CA ALA A 768 6.06 2.03 25.45
C ALA A 768 6.43 2.84 26.70
N GLN A 769 5.44 3.56 27.24
CA GLN A 769 5.58 4.37 28.44
C GLN A 769 4.59 3.93 29.51
N PHE A 770 5.09 3.70 30.74
CA PHE A 770 4.30 3.26 31.88
C PHE A 770 4.50 4.17 33.08
N SER A 771 3.39 4.56 33.74
CA SER A 771 3.41 5.30 35.00
C SER A 771 2.64 4.57 36.10
N ASN A 772 2.64 5.15 37.31
CA ASN A 772 1.85 4.66 38.45
C ASN A 772 2.14 3.19 38.80
N ILE A 773 3.41 2.83 38.76
CA ILE A 773 3.89 1.46 38.89
C ILE A 773 3.84 1.01 40.35
N THR A 774 3.08 -0.06 40.64
CA THR A 774 3.07 -0.72 41.95
C THR A 774 3.39 -2.20 41.82
N VAL A 775 4.15 -2.72 42.78
CA VAL A 775 4.44 -4.16 42.93
C VAL A 775 4.11 -4.53 44.38
N GLU A 776 3.24 -5.52 44.56
CA GLU A 776 2.74 -5.96 45.86
C GLU A 776 2.98 -7.48 46.03
N GLN A 777 3.22 -7.92 47.27
CA GLN A 777 3.55 -9.29 47.65
C GLN A 777 2.73 -9.74 48.86
#